data_AF-A0A2S3U165-F1
#
_entry.id   AF-A0A2S3U165-F1
#
_cell.length_a   1.000
_cell.length_b   1.000
_cell.length_c   1.000
_cell.angle_alpha   90.00
_cell.angle_beta   90.00
_cell.angle_gamma   90.00
#
_symmetry.space_group_name_H-M   'P 1'
#
loop_
_entity.id
_entity.type
_entity.pdbx_description
1 polymer ?
#
loop_
_entity_poly.entity_id
_entity_poly.type
_entity_poly.pdbx_seq_one_letter_code
_entity_poly.pdbx_strand_id
1 'polypeptide(L)'
;MLRFKRKNFFKTINFKIALVFALLLLITLEIVGAIFVKQLESKNIQDFKQSVQIPTYIDNSLSEQLTVSSTRKANGQIKTILSNYNNTNVDEIQVVDSKGTIRGTSDVNDQSVVGQKTTDRNVKNAIYNNRTYTKSTYDTQNNGRYYVSIVSLYSSNSAGNSSQSVGVLYVRANMKSVYSTINNIMGIFVIASLAAMVLGLGIAIIIARAITRPIEEMKQQTQRIARGDYAGQVRVYSDDELGQLAKAINNLSIRVEESQESTEAERRRLDSVLSHMSDGVIATDRRGNITIINETASDFMDVTAEKAIGNSILDILKIRDDYSLRDLIENQDELMLDFSSNERDLILNAYFSLIQRESGFISGLVCVLHDVTEQQKIDNDRKQFVSNVSHELRTPLTSLRSYIEALSDGAWKDPEVAPGFLKVTQEETDRMIRMINELLSLSRMDSGTTRVDMELVNINEMFNYVLDRVDMILKKDDNPAKYYTIKREFTKRDLWVEIDTDKFTQVLDNIMNNAIKYSPDGGVVTCRLLETHNQVIISISDQGLGIPRADLGHVFDRFFRVDKARSRAQGGTGLGLAISKEVVQMLGGRIWVDSVEGKGLRSISPCHTNLMRRRTFGMTTHKLRRFILPILLTILILLSVVLSMYIWLNPSRYEHESKVSTTSSNSSLTTRTIDDIYLPTQLIHTNSQGGQSLLINKNVSLVSQFSEQLRKWDARSISKVRITSAKSYRALLNGTDSYVLNFPDSITVSMFNTVFKQHLSNFRSSEFSRIVIPVNDTNHIYFLNDDHHEIYSVRLKKKSLSSLKKVLAVDKVKRIAVKMTYEDNTTYIDYPKQVTMQHYSYLMSKAAASEIANRLLDADGNSTVSVHNRSGKQEYTTGSYKRMTVDSKLGTVYFEDYSDSGTTRNLSLTNQLKKSFNLLTSLGVPMDNIRYYGFDATSNSVIYRSYVEGFPIFNQTENGDVRIQLTSNGLDRYYFSLYSLQVPVPTTGQKQAVTLPSSTSVLKRLKAAGYKDSKIGSIELGYEWSQNKSSKLVIDLTPTYYVYYNGTWRTYTSMLSGS
;
A
#
# COMPACT_ATOMS: atom_id res chain seq x y z
N MET A 1 -61.02 -3.62 -9.34
CA MET A 1 -61.00 -3.69 -7.86
C MET A 1 -59.54 -3.79 -7.39
N LEU A 2 -58.90 -2.69 -7.00
CA LEU A 2 -57.44 -2.64 -6.73
C LEU A 2 -57.09 -3.03 -5.28
N ARG A 3 -56.43 -4.19 -5.10
CA ARG A 3 -56.03 -4.70 -3.79
C ARG A 3 -54.62 -4.22 -3.41
N PHE A 4 -54.52 -3.03 -2.81
CA PHE A 4 -53.25 -2.44 -2.34
C PHE A 4 -52.54 -3.36 -1.33
N LYS A 5 -51.42 -3.97 -1.72
CA LYS A 5 -50.48 -4.58 -0.74
C LYS A 5 -49.92 -3.46 0.14
N ARG A 6 -50.38 -3.36 1.40
CA ARG A 6 -49.77 -2.52 2.45
C ARG A 6 -48.31 -2.94 2.68
N LYS A 7 -47.38 -2.43 1.87
CA LYS A 7 -45.96 -2.36 2.27
C LYS A 7 -45.91 -1.61 3.60
N ASN A 8 -45.11 -2.09 4.55
CA ASN A 8 -44.98 -1.49 5.88
C ASN A 8 -44.39 -0.07 5.78
N PHE A 9 -45.25 0.95 5.64
CA PHE A 9 -44.89 2.35 5.44
C PHE A 9 -43.90 2.84 6.50
N PHE A 10 -44.22 2.57 7.76
CA PHE A 10 -43.43 2.81 8.97
C PHE A 10 -42.05 2.11 9.03
N LYS A 11 -41.77 1.13 8.15
CA LYS A 11 -40.45 0.46 8.05
C LYS A 11 -39.53 1.10 7.01
N THR A 12 -40.00 2.07 6.21
CA THR A 12 -39.14 2.79 5.26
C THR A 12 -38.27 3.82 6.00
N ILE A 13 -37.00 3.98 5.56
CA ILE A 13 -36.09 4.95 6.16
C ILE A 13 -36.54 6.39 5.89
N ASN A 14 -37.16 6.63 4.72
CA ASN A 14 -37.80 7.88 4.33
C ASN A 14 -38.83 8.34 5.37
N PHE A 15 -39.73 7.45 5.80
CA PHE A 15 -40.74 7.74 6.80
C PHE A 15 -40.10 8.04 8.16
N LYS A 16 -39.06 7.30 8.56
CA LYS A 16 -38.35 7.54 9.82
C LYS A 16 -37.67 8.91 9.87
N ILE A 17 -37.00 9.31 8.78
CA ILE A 17 -36.34 10.62 8.69
C ILE A 17 -37.40 11.74 8.76
N ALA A 18 -38.47 11.64 7.97
CA ALA A 18 -39.57 12.62 8.02
C ALA A 18 -40.24 12.69 9.41
N LEU A 19 -40.42 11.56 10.09
CA LEU A 19 -40.97 11.51 11.45
C LEU A 19 -40.04 12.18 12.48
N VAL A 20 -38.71 11.98 12.38
CA VAL A 20 -37.74 12.63 13.28
C VAL A 20 -37.77 14.15 13.09
N PHE A 21 -37.79 14.65 11.86
CA PHE A 21 -37.94 16.09 11.60
C PHE A 21 -39.28 16.64 12.08
N ALA A 22 -40.39 15.88 11.94
CA ALA A 22 -41.69 16.30 12.44
C ALA A 22 -41.75 16.38 13.98
N LEU A 23 -41.15 15.41 14.68
CA LEU A 23 -41.03 15.42 16.15
C LEU A 23 -40.10 16.54 16.64
N LEU A 24 -38.98 16.79 15.96
CA LEU A 24 -38.07 17.89 16.29
C LEU A 24 -38.79 19.25 16.11
N LEU A 25 -39.49 19.44 15.00
CA LEU A 25 -40.27 20.65 14.75
C LEU A 25 -41.35 20.86 15.83
N LEU A 26 -42.08 19.79 16.20
CA LEU A 26 -43.05 19.81 17.29
C LEU A 26 -42.43 20.26 18.62
N ILE A 27 -41.30 19.66 19.03
CA ILE A 27 -40.59 20.01 20.26
C ILE A 27 -40.07 21.45 20.24
N THR A 28 -39.47 21.91 19.12
CA THR A 28 -39.03 23.32 19.02
C THR A 28 -40.20 24.29 19.10
N LEU A 29 -41.37 23.90 18.60
CA LEU A 29 -42.57 24.73 18.61
C LEU A 29 -43.26 24.77 19.98
N GLU A 30 -43.25 23.66 20.72
CA GLU A 30 -43.63 23.64 22.15
C GLU A 30 -42.73 24.57 22.97
N ILE A 31 -41.41 24.49 22.82
CA ILE A 31 -40.44 25.31 23.56
C ILE A 31 -40.59 26.79 23.22
N VAL A 32 -40.63 27.14 21.92
CA VAL A 32 -40.83 28.53 21.48
C VAL A 32 -42.20 29.05 21.92
N GLY A 33 -43.27 28.25 21.86
CA GLY A 33 -44.59 28.61 22.35
C GLY A 33 -44.61 28.90 23.86
N ALA A 34 -43.98 28.04 24.67
CA ALA A 34 -43.90 28.23 26.12
C ALA A 34 -43.12 29.51 26.51
N ILE A 35 -41.98 29.77 25.85
CA ILE A 35 -41.19 30.99 26.05
C ILE A 35 -41.99 32.22 25.60
N PHE A 36 -42.60 32.16 24.42
CA PHE A 36 -43.38 33.26 23.84
C PHE A 36 -44.57 33.62 24.73
N VAL A 37 -45.37 32.65 25.20
CA VAL A 37 -46.51 32.90 26.09
C VAL A 37 -46.05 33.52 27.42
N LYS A 38 -45.00 32.98 28.06
CA LYS A 38 -44.47 33.53 29.31
C LYS A 38 -43.94 34.97 29.14
N GLN A 39 -43.25 35.25 28.04
CA GLN A 39 -42.71 36.57 27.74
C GLN A 39 -43.83 37.57 27.36
N LEU A 40 -44.82 37.13 26.60
CA LEU A 40 -46.00 37.90 26.20
C LEU A 40 -46.84 38.29 27.44
N GLU A 41 -47.14 37.35 28.33
CA GLU A 41 -47.85 37.64 29.58
C GLU A 41 -47.05 38.60 30.47
N SER A 42 -45.76 38.32 30.69
CA SER A 42 -44.89 39.16 31.52
C SER A 42 -44.82 40.60 31.00
N LYS A 43 -44.64 40.78 29.67
CA LYS A 43 -44.59 42.10 29.05
C LYS A 43 -45.94 42.81 29.09
N ASN A 44 -47.04 42.17 28.68
CA ASN A 44 -48.35 42.82 28.70
C ASN A 44 -48.79 43.22 30.12
N ILE A 45 -48.42 42.45 31.15
CA ILE A 45 -48.63 42.83 32.55
C ILE A 45 -47.75 44.01 32.97
N GLN A 46 -46.49 44.09 32.51
CA GLN A 46 -45.62 45.24 32.76
C GLN A 46 -46.13 46.52 32.07
N ASP A 47 -46.43 46.45 30.78
CA ASP A 47 -46.97 47.55 29.99
C ASP A 47 -48.30 48.05 30.58
N PHE A 48 -49.18 47.12 31.01
CA PHE A 48 -50.44 47.47 31.70
C PHE A 48 -50.21 48.17 33.04
N LYS A 49 -49.29 47.67 33.89
CA LYS A 49 -48.94 48.31 35.17
C LYS A 49 -48.44 49.74 34.96
N GLN A 50 -47.63 49.97 33.93
CA GLN A 50 -47.16 51.32 33.57
C GLN A 50 -48.31 52.20 33.07
N SER A 51 -49.25 51.66 32.28
CA SER A 51 -50.45 52.41 31.81
C SER A 51 -51.44 52.80 32.92
N VAL A 52 -51.37 52.11 34.06
CA VAL A 52 -52.22 52.34 35.26
C VAL A 52 -51.53 53.20 36.31
N GLN A 53 -50.22 53.46 36.17
CA GLN A 53 -49.49 54.29 37.11
C GLN A 53 -49.98 55.74 37.06
N ILE A 54 -50.26 56.31 38.23
CA ILE A 54 -50.69 57.70 38.36
C ILE A 54 -49.49 58.63 38.05
N PRO A 55 -49.67 59.67 37.23
CA PRO A 55 -48.61 60.64 36.97
C PRO A 55 -48.23 61.45 38.21
N THR A 56 -46.93 61.66 38.43
CA THR A 56 -46.40 62.33 39.64
C THR A 56 -46.91 63.76 39.86
N TYR A 57 -47.41 64.46 38.82
CA TYR A 57 -48.06 65.75 39.03
C TYR A 57 -49.38 65.62 39.82
N ILE A 58 -50.12 64.51 39.65
CA ILE A 58 -51.33 64.21 40.41
C ILE A 58 -50.96 63.82 41.84
N ASP A 59 -49.94 62.98 42.03
CA ASP A 59 -49.44 62.62 43.37
C ASP A 59 -49.07 63.88 44.18
N ASN A 60 -48.38 64.84 43.54
CA ASN A 60 -48.01 66.12 44.15
C ASN A 60 -49.23 66.98 44.49
N SER A 61 -50.16 67.20 43.56
CA SER A 61 -51.37 67.99 43.82
C SER A 61 -52.31 67.36 44.86
N LEU A 62 -52.42 66.02 44.89
CA LEU A 62 -53.16 65.32 45.94
C LEU A 62 -52.47 65.43 47.30
N SER A 63 -51.14 65.32 47.34
CA SER A 63 -50.34 65.52 48.57
C SER A 63 -50.49 66.94 49.12
N GLU A 64 -50.48 67.95 48.26
CA GLU A 64 -50.74 69.35 48.64
C GLU A 64 -52.13 69.51 49.25
N GLN A 65 -53.20 69.04 48.59
CA GLN A 65 -54.57 69.16 49.13
C GLN A 65 -54.77 68.41 50.46
N LEU A 66 -54.00 67.34 50.72
CA LEU A 66 -54.05 66.63 52.02
C LEU A 66 -53.44 67.45 53.17
N THR A 67 -52.59 68.44 52.90
CA THR A 67 -52.05 69.36 53.93
C THR A 67 -52.96 70.55 54.25
N VAL A 68 -53.98 70.82 53.43
CA VAL A 68 -54.87 71.99 53.58
C VAL A 68 -55.82 71.81 54.77
N SER A 69 -55.74 72.71 55.75
CA SER A 69 -56.52 72.67 57.00
C SER A 69 -58.05 72.63 56.79
N SER A 70 -58.55 73.19 55.68
CA SER A 70 -59.99 73.24 55.38
C SER A 70 -60.46 71.97 54.66
N THR A 71 -60.78 70.92 55.45
CA THR A 71 -61.20 69.60 54.94
C THR A 71 -62.31 69.66 53.88
N ARG A 72 -63.32 70.54 54.03
CA ARG A 72 -64.40 70.67 53.03
C ARG A 72 -63.90 71.25 51.69
N LYS A 73 -62.95 72.18 51.69
CA LYS A 73 -62.34 72.70 50.45
C LYS A 73 -61.37 71.69 49.83
N ALA A 74 -60.53 71.06 50.65
CA ALA A 74 -59.60 70.02 50.24
C ALA A 74 -60.29 68.84 49.54
N ASN A 75 -61.32 68.26 50.16
CA ASN A 75 -62.07 67.14 49.56
C ASN A 75 -62.77 67.56 48.24
N GLY A 76 -63.20 68.81 48.11
CA GLY A 76 -63.74 69.36 46.87
C GLY A 76 -62.70 69.42 45.75
N GLN A 77 -61.48 69.90 46.04
CA GLN A 77 -60.39 69.93 45.06
C GLN A 77 -59.87 68.53 44.72
N ILE A 78 -59.76 67.64 45.72
CA ILE A 78 -59.43 66.21 45.49
C ILE A 78 -60.45 65.58 44.54
N LYS A 79 -61.75 65.84 44.72
CA LYS A 79 -62.78 65.36 43.79
C LYS A 79 -62.56 65.88 42.36
N THR A 80 -62.25 67.16 42.18
CA THR A 80 -61.95 67.75 40.86
C THR A 80 -60.70 67.14 40.22
N ILE A 81 -59.64 66.91 41.00
CA ILE A 81 -58.40 66.28 40.53
C ILE A 81 -58.69 64.83 40.06
N LEU A 82 -59.44 64.07 40.85
CA LEU A 82 -59.82 62.70 40.52
C LEU A 82 -60.79 62.61 39.33
N SER A 83 -61.76 63.52 39.20
CA SER A 83 -62.68 63.53 38.06
C SER A 83 -62.02 63.95 36.74
N ASN A 84 -60.92 64.70 36.80
CA ASN A 84 -60.16 65.12 35.63
C ASN A 84 -59.15 64.06 35.15
N TYR A 85 -58.85 63.04 35.97
CA TYR A 85 -58.03 61.91 35.56
C TYR A 85 -58.88 60.82 34.89
N ASN A 86 -58.91 60.83 33.55
CA ASN A 86 -59.60 59.83 32.76
C ASN A 86 -58.61 58.76 32.26
N ASN A 87 -58.72 57.53 32.77
CA ASN A 87 -57.96 56.37 32.32
C ASN A 87 -58.89 55.14 32.23
N THR A 88 -59.15 54.65 31.02
CA THR A 88 -60.10 53.56 30.75
C THR A 88 -59.68 52.19 31.30
N ASN A 89 -58.44 52.04 31.76
CA ASN A 89 -57.98 50.84 32.46
C ASN A 89 -58.22 50.89 33.98
N VAL A 90 -58.54 52.05 34.56
CA VAL A 90 -58.71 52.25 36.00
C VAL A 90 -60.19 52.29 36.35
N ASP A 91 -60.64 51.33 37.18
CA ASP A 91 -62.03 51.28 37.66
C ASP A 91 -62.25 52.30 38.79
N GLU A 92 -61.27 52.46 39.69
CA GLU A 92 -61.40 53.31 40.89
C GLU A 92 -60.04 53.84 41.39
N ILE A 93 -60.04 55.08 41.88
CA ILE A 93 -58.96 55.69 42.67
C ILE A 93 -59.55 56.23 43.97
N GLN A 94 -59.02 55.80 45.13
CA GLN A 94 -59.35 56.38 46.44
C GLN A 94 -58.15 57.13 47.03
N VAL A 95 -58.39 58.31 47.60
CA VAL A 95 -57.40 59.09 48.35
C VAL A 95 -57.72 59.00 49.83
N VAL A 96 -56.78 58.50 50.63
CA VAL A 96 -56.97 58.25 52.07
C VAL A 96 -55.95 59.06 52.87
N ASP A 97 -56.37 59.78 53.91
CA ASP A 97 -55.45 60.53 54.76
C ASP A 97 -54.67 59.65 55.76
N SER A 98 -53.63 60.20 56.37
CA SER A 98 -52.80 59.53 57.39
C SER A 98 -53.57 59.09 58.65
N LYS A 99 -54.85 59.46 58.81
CA LYS A 99 -55.74 59.00 59.88
C LYS A 99 -56.64 57.82 59.44
N GLY A 100 -56.47 57.35 58.20
CA GLY A 100 -57.24 56.27 57.58
C GLY A 100 -58.60 56.71 57.04
N THR A 101 -58.83 58.01 56.85
CA THR A 101 -60.11 58.57 56.40
C THR A 101 -60.11 58.76 54.88
N ILE A 102 -61.15 58.28 54.18
CA ILE A 102 -61.28 58.47 52.73
C ILE A 102 -61.65 59.94 52.46
N ARG A 103 -60.86 60.62 51.62
CA ARG A 103 -60.96 62.06 51.32
C ARG A 103 -61.53 62.36 49.94
N GLY A 104 -61.50 61.37 49.05
CA GLY A 104 -62.18 61.35 47.77
C GLY A 104 -62.08 59.97 47.13
N THR A 105 -63.05 59.62 46.28
CA THR A 105 -62.96 58.52 45.32
C THR A 105 -63.30 59.04 43.92
N SER A 106 -62.72 58.44 42.88
CA SER A 106 -63.06 58.70 41.48
C SER A 106 -64.33 58.00 41.03
N ASP A 107 -64.79 56.95 41.73
CA ASP A 107 -66.07 56.32 41.40
C ASP A 107 -67.22 57.28 41.74
N VAL A 108 -68.04 57.59 40.74
CA VAL A 108 -69.22 58.45 40.86
C VAL A 108 -70.31 57.78 41.70
N ASN A 109 -70.33 56.45 41.76
CA ASN A 109 -71.35 55.67 42.46
C ASN A 109 -71.08 55.58 43.98
N ASP A 110 -69.80 55.42 44.40
CA ASP A 110 -69.44 55.29 45.83
C ASP A 110 -68.98 56.60 46.49
N GLN A 111 -69.56 57.73 46.08
CA GLN A 111 -69.29 59.02 46.74
C GLN A 111 -69.70 59.03 48.24
N SER A 112 -70.48 58.04 48.67
CA SER A 112 -70.88 57.74 50.05
C SER A 112 -69.74 57.41 51.02
N VAL A 113 -68.60 56.86 50.56
CA VAL A 113 -67.48 56.54 51.49
C VAL A 113 -66.62 57.74 51.87
N VAL A 114 -66.79 58.89 51.22
CA VAL A 114 -65.98 60.09 51.51
C VAL A 114 -66.31 60.64 52.90
N GLY A 115 -65.31 60.62 53.79
CA GLY A 115 -65.44 60.94 55.22
C GLY A 115 -65.49 59.71 56.14
N GLN A 116 -65.65 58.50 55.59
CA GLN A 116 -65.58 57.25 56.36
C GLN A 116 -64.13 56.79 56.56
N LYS A 117 -63.88 55.89 57.53
CA LYS A 117 -62.58 55.25 57.71
C LYS A 117 -62.48 53.97 56.89
N THR A 118 -61.38 53.79 56.16
CA THR A 118 -61.17 52.59 55.34
C THR A 118 -61.14 51.32 56.17
N THR A 119 -61.70 50.23 55.64
CA THR A 119 -61.63 48.89 56.24
C THR A 119 -60.38 48.13 55.80
N ASP A 120 -59.84 48.39 54.60
CA ASP A 120 -58.76 47.60 53.99
C ASP A 120 -57.48 47.58 54.85
N ARG A 121 -57.01 46.36 55.12
CA ARG A 121 -55.78 46.05 55.84
C ARG A 121 -54.53 46.46 55.05
N ASN A 122 -54.57 46.41 53.72
CA ASN A 122 -53.43 46.76 52.87
C ASN A 122 -53.21 48.27 52.83
N VAL A 123 -54.29 49.07 52.70
CA VAL A 123 -54.23 50.54 52.83
C VAL A 123 -53.68 50.94 54.20
N LYS A 124 -54.19 50.35 55.30
CA LYS A 124 -53.65 50.57 56.65
C LYS A 124 -52.16 50.20 56.76
N ASN A 125 -51.76 49.07 56.21
CA ASN A 125 -50.35 48.65 56.19
C ASN A 125 -49.46 49.63 55.41
N ALA A 126 -49.94 50.21 54.30
CA ALA A 126 -49.20 51.20 53.53
C ALA A 126 -49.03 52.52 54.31
N ILE A 127 -50.08 52.99 55.01
CA ILE A 127 -50.02 54.17 55.89
C ILE A 127 -49.00 53.97 57.02
N TYR A 128 -49.04 52.83 57.71
CA TYR A 128 -48.19 52.62 58.90
C TYR A 128 -46.75 52.19 58.60
N ASN A 129 -46.48 51.53 57.46
CA ASN A 129 -45.15 50.97 57.16
C ASN A 129 -44.42 51.70 56.01
N ASN A 130 -45.03 52.70 55.37
CA ASN A 130 -44.51 53.39 54.17
C ASN A 130 -44.09 52.43 53.05
N ARG A 131 -44.78 51.28 52.91
CA ARG A 131 -44.50 50.27 51.88
C ARG A 131 -45.59 50.30 50.82
N THR A 132 -45.20 50.65 49.60
CA THR A 132 -46.03 50.48 48.40
C THR A 132 -46.48 49.03 48.28
N TYR A 133 -47.79 48.80 48.16
CA TYR A 133 -48.37 47.46 47.99
C TYR A 133 -48.96 47.35 46.60
N THR A 134 -48.50 46.38 45.81
CA THR A 134 -49.06 46.08 44.49
C THR A 134 -49.42 44.61 44.40
N LYS A 135 -50.63 44.31 43.90
CA LYS A 135 -51.12 42.94 43.76
C LYS A 135 -52.12 42.82 42.62
N SER A 136 -51.91 41.87 41.72
CA SER A 136 -52.99 41.34 40.88
C SER A 136 -53.87 40.43 41.74
N THR A 137 -55.13 40.81 41.92
CA THR A 137 -56.14 40.06 42.67
C THR A 137 -57.24 39.56 41.72
N TYR A 138 -58.05 38.63 42.20
CA TYR A 138 -59.22 38.13 41.48
C TYR A 138 -60.45 38.42 42.33
N ASP A 139 -61.44 39.09 41.73
CA ASP A 139 -62.71 39.41 42.37
C ASP A 139 -63.74 38.34 42.00
N THR A 140 -64.24 37.63 43.01
CA THR A 140 -65.21 36.54 42.85
C THR A 140 -66.64 37.01 42.63
N GLN A 141 -66.95 38.29 42.86
CA GLN A 141 -68.30 38.84 42.60
C GLN A 141 -68.44 39.29 41.14
N ASN A 142 -67.45 40.02 40.61
CA ASN A 142 -67.47 40.54 39.23
C ASN A 142 -66.71 39.67 38.20
N ASN A 143 -66.23 38.48 38.59
CA ASN A 143 -65.54 37.51 37.71
C ASN A 143 -64.37 38.14 36.93
N GLY A 144 -63.58 38.98 37.61
CA GLY A 144 -62.57 39.83 37.00
C GLY A 144 -61.21 39.71 37.67
N ARG A 145 -60.13 39.73 36.88
CA ARG A 145 -58.77 39.96 37.39
C ARG A 145 -58.53 41.45 37.45
N TYR A 146 -58.15 41.96 38.63
CA TYR A 146 -57.90 43.37 38.89
C TYR A 146 -56.46 43.57 39.35
N TYR A 147 -55.81 44.64 38.92
CA TYR A 147 -54.57 45.11 39.50
C TYR A 147 -54.89 46.17 40.55
N VAL A 148 -54.39 45.97 41.77
CA VAL A 148 -54.51 46.92 42.88
C VAL A 148 -53.12 47.47 43.18
N SER A 149 -53.00 48.80 43.22
CA SER A 149 -51.78 49.52 43.54
C SER A 149 -52.06 50.51 44.65
N ILE A 150 -51.24 50.50 45.70
CA ILE A 150 -51.40 51.30 46.91
C ILE A 150 -50.08 51.99 47.19
N VAL A 151 -50.04 53.32 47.05
CA VAL A 151 -48.82 54.15 47.08
C VAL A 151 -48.94 55.19 48.20
N SER A 152 -47.89 55.38 49.00
CA SER A 152 -47.84 56.43 50.02
C SER A 152 -47.61 57.80 49.37
N LEU A 153 -48.43 58.79 49.74
CA LEU A 153 -48.31 60.19 49.35
C LEU A 153 -47.44 60.93 50.39
N TYR A 154 -46.60 61.88 49.94
CA TYR A 154 -45.57 62.54 50.76
C TYR A 154 -45.61 64.06 50.60
N SER A 155 -45.39 64.81 51.68
CA SER A 155 -45.29 66.28 51.60
C SER A 155 -43.93 66.73 51.05
N SER A 156 -43.95 67.61 50.06
CA SER A 156 -42.78 68.29 49.50
C SER A 156 -42.43 69.54 50.30
N ASN A 157 -41.84 69.37 51.49
CA ASN A 157 -41.39 70.50 52.31
C ASN A 157 -40.01 71.00 51.84
N SER A 158 -39.91 72.27 51.45
CA SER A 158 -38.67 72.93 51.00
C SER A 158 -37.64 73.24 52.11
N ALA A 159 -37.61 72.43 53.17
CA ALA A 159 -36.63 72.49 54.25
C ALA A 159 -36.19 71.07 54.60
N GLY A 160 -34.90 70.77 54.43
CA GLY A 160 -34.40 69.40 54.43
C GLY A 160 -34.34 68.74 55.80
N ASN A 161 -35.40 68.04 56.21
CA ASN A 161 -35.31 66.64 56.65
C ASN A 161 -36.69 65.98 56.85
N SER A 162 -36.78 64.68 56.51
CA SER A 162 -37.95 63.80 56.61
C SER A 162 -39.24 64.25 55.88
N SER A 163 -39.46 63.68 54.69
CA SER A 163 -40.77 63.72 54.02
C SER A 163 -41.79 62.89 54.81
N GLN A 164 -42.71 63.54 55.52
CA GLN A 164 -43.81 62.84 56.20
C GLN A 164 -44.84 62.36 55.19
N SER A 165 -45.36 61.13 55.37
CA SER A 165 -46.47 60.64 54.56
C SER A 165 -47.78 61.29 55.00
N VAL A 166 -48.45 61.96 54.07
CA VAL A 166 -49.70 62.71 54.31
C VAL A 166 -50.95 61.85 54.10
N GLY A 167 -50.79 60.72 53.40
CA GLY A 167 -51.87 59.80 53.06
C GLY A 167 -51.41 58.68 52.14
N VAL A 168 -52.38 57.95 51.60
CA VAL A 168 -52.17 56.85 50.65
C VAL A 168 -53.15 56.99 49.49
N LEU A 169 -52.64 56.73 48.29
CA LEU A 169 -53.39 56.62 47.05
C LEU A 169 -53.63 55.12 46.75
N TYR A 170 -54.90 54.73 46.71
CA TYR A 170 -55.34 53.40 46.29
C TYR A 170 -55.85 53.49 44.85
N VAL A 171 -55.45 52.54 44.00
CA VAL A 171 -55.83 52.47 42.58
C VAL A 171 -56.23 51.03 42.26
N ARG A 172 -57.42 50.84 41.67
CA ARG A 172 -57.97 49.58 41.18
C ARG A 172 -58.14 49.65 39.66
N ALA A 173 -57.63 48.65 38.95
CA ALA A 173 -57.60 48.64 37.49
C ALA A 173 -57.94 47.26 36.89
N ASN A 174 -58.56 47.27 35.71
CA ASN A 174 -59.22 46.12 35.11
C ASN A 174 -58.31 45.36 34.13
N MET A 175 -57.89 44.13 34.46
CA MET A 175 -56.99 43.36 33.60
C MET A 175 -57.71 42.59 32.46
N LYS A 176 -59.02 42.78 32.27
CA LYS A 176 -59.80 42.05 31.24
C LYS A 176 -59.25 42.27 29.82
N SER A 177 -58.82 43.49 29.51
CA SER A 177 -58.18 43.86 28.23
C SER A 177 -56.87 43.09 27.99
N VAL A 178 -56.03 42.97 29.03
CA VAL A 178 -54.76 42.23 29.02
C VAL A 178 -54.97 40.77 28.63
N TYR A 179 -55.81 40.04 29.38
CA TYR A 179 -56.01 38.61 29.13
C TYR A 179 -56.79 38.31 27.85
N SER A 180 -57.71 39.19 27.43
CA SER A 180 -58.35 39.07 26.11
C SER A 180 -57.34 39.25 24.97
N THR A 181 -56.37 40.15 25.12
CA THR A 181 -55.31 40.39 24.12
C THR A 181 -54.37 39.18 24.03
N ILE A 182 -53.94 38.63 25.17
CA ILE A 182 -53.13 37.41 25.25
C ILE A 182 -53.84 36.23 24.57
N ASN A 183 -55.12 35.99 24.87
CA ASN A 183 -55.89 34.89 24.28
C ASN A 183 -56.02 35.01 22.76
N ASN A 184 -56.28 36.23 22.23
CA ASN A 184 -56.35 36.46 20.79
C ASN A 184 -55.01 36.19 20.09
N ILE A 185 -53.90 36.62 20.68
CA ILE A 185 -52.55 36.38 20.16
C ILE A 185 -52.19 34.88 20.21
N MET A 186 -52.56 34.17 21.28
CA MET A 186 -52.38 32.71 21.36
C MET A 186 -53.15 31.96 20.27
N GLY A 187 -54.40 32.37 19.97
CA GLY A 187 -55.18 31.78 18.88
C GLY A 187 -54.50 31.90 17.52
N ILE A 188 -53.98 33.10 17.20
CA ILE A 188 -53.20 33.35 15.98
C ILE A 188 -51.92 32.51 15.95
N PHE A 189 -51.20 32.44 17.08
CA PHE A 189 -49.97 31.65 17.20
C PHE A 189 -50.19 30.16 16.94
N VAL A 190 -51.25 29.55 17.50
CA VAL A 190 -51.58 28.13 17.30
C VAL A 190 -51.92 27.82 15.83
N ILE A 191 -52.65 28.71 15.15
CA ILE A 191 -52.99 28.52 13.72
C ILE A 191 -51.73 28.64 12.84
N ALA A 192 -50.90 29.66 13.06
CA ALA A 192 -49.64 29.84 12.34
C ALA A 192 -48.68 28.65 12.57
N SER A 193 -48.64 28.14 13.80
CA SER A 193 -47.85 26.96 14.20
C SER A 193 -48.27 25.69 13.46
N LEU A 194 -49.58 25.44 13.35
CA LEU A 194 -50.11 24.28 12.62
C LEU A 194 -49.77 24.36 11.12
N ALA A 195 -49.87 25.55 10.52
CA ALA A 195 -49.49 25.77 9.12
C ALA A 195 -47.98 25.54 8.90
N ALA A 196 -47.13 26.05 9.78
CA ALA A 196 -45.68 25.84 9.74
C ALA A 196 -45.31 24.35 9.88
N MET A 197 -46.01 23.60 10.74
CA MET A 197 -45.82 22.16 10.89
C MET A 197 -46.16 21.37 9.61
N VAL A 198 -47.27 21.71 8.93
CA VAL A 198 -47.65 21.06 7.67
C VAL A 198 -46.64 21.33 6.56
N LEU A 199 -46.16 22.58 6.43
CA LEU A 199 -45.12 22.96 5.47
C LEU A 199 -43.79 22.25 5.77
N GLY A 200 -43.36 22.25 7.03
CA GLY A 200 -42.14 21.58 7.47
C GLY A 200 -42.17 20.05 7.22
N LEU A 201 -43.31 19.41 7.45
CA LEU A 201 -43.51 17.99 7.13
C LEU A 201 -43.40 17.71 5.62
N GLY A 202 -43.96 18.59 4.78
CA GLY A 202 -43.82 18.51 3.32
C GLY A 202 -42.36 18.58 2.87
N ILE A 203 -41.61 19.57 3.37
CA ILE A 203 -40.19 19.77 3.09
C ILE A 203 -39.37 18.56 3.59
N ALA A 204 -39.63 18.07 4.81
CA ALA A 204 -38.95 16.91 5.37
C ALA A 204 -39.15 15.64 4.52
N ILE A 205 -40.34 15.43 3.94
CA ILE A 205 -40.60 14.30 3.03
C ILE A 205 -39.82 14.43 1.72
N ILE A 206 -39.64 15.65 1.19
CA ILE A 206 -38.85 15.91 -0.02
C ILE A 206 -37.36 15.63 0.25
N ILE A 207 -36.80 16.21 1.31
CA ILE A 207 -35.39 16.00 1.71
C ILE A 207 -35.13 14.52 2.00
N ALA A 208 -36.02 13.85 2.74
CA ALA A 208 -35.90 12.42 3.02
C ALA A 208 -35.92 11.55 1.74
N ARG A 209 -36.63 11.95 0.67
CA ARG A 209 -36.59 11.26 -0.63
C ARG A 209 -35.30 11.55 -1.41
N ALA A 210 -34.84 12.80 -1.41
CA ALA A 210 -33.61 13.21 -2.11
C ALA A 210 -32.38 12.46 -1.60
N ILE A 211 -32.21 12.35 -0.28
CA ILE A 211 -31.07 11.66 0.35
C ILE A 211 -31.14 10.13 0.16
N THR A 212 -32.31 9.52 0.37
CA THR A 212 -32.41 8.06 0.50
C THR A 212 -32.43 7.30 -0.82
N ARG A 213 -32.85 7.93 -1.93
CA ARG A 213 -32.89 7.27 -3.24
C ARG A 213 -31.49 6.93 -3.78
N PRO A 214 -30.50 7.86 -3.83
CA PRO A 214 -29.12 7.54 -4.20
C PRO A 214 -28.50 6.46 -3.31
N ILE A 215 -28.80 6.45 -2.01
CA ILE A 215 -28.30 5.44 -1.06
C ILE A 215 -28.85 4.04 -1.37
N GLU A 216 -30.12 3.92 -1.76
CA GLU A 216 -30.70 2.64 -2.18
C GLU A 216 -30.09 2.14 -3.50
N GLU A 217 -29.85 3.03 -4.47
CA GLU A 217 -29.19 2.72 -5.75
C GLU A 217 -27.72 2.30 -5.52
N MET A 218 -26.96 3.04 -4.71
CA MET A 218 -25.59 2.68 -4.27
C MET A 218 -25.56 1.29 -3.61
N LYS A 219 -26.42 1.05 -2.62
CA LYS A 219 -26.50 -0.22 -1.91
C LYS A 219 -26.86 -1.39 -2.84
N GLN A 220 -27.62 -1.17 -3.90
CA GLN A 220 -27.89 -2.19 -4.91
C GLN A 220 -26.64 -2.52 -5.74
N GLN A 221 -25.88 -1.52 -6.22
CA GLN A 221 -24.64 -1.78 -6.96
C GLN A 221 -23.56 -2.45 -6.09
N THR A 222 -23.36 -2.00 -4.84
CA THR A 222 -22.45 -2.70 -3.91
C THR A 222 -22.87 -4.16 -3.64
N GLN A 223 -24.17 -4.48 -3.71
CA GLN A 223 -24.68 -5.85 -3.60
C GLN A 223 -24.58 -6.68 -4.89
N ARG A 224 -24.21 -6.08 -6.02
CA ARG A 224 -23.84 -6.77 -7.27
C ARG A 224 -22.33 -7.03 -7.29
N ILE A 225 -21.52 -5.99 -7.00
CA ILE A 225 -20.06 -6.09 -6.80
C ILE A 225 -19.72 -7.21 -5.80
N ALA A 226 -20.43 -7.28 -4.66
CA ALA A 226 -20.25 -8.33 -3.64
C ALA A 226 -20.76 -9.73 -4.04
N ARG A 227 -21.14 -9.95 -5.31
CA ARG A 227 -21.45 -11.25 -5.92
C ARG A 227 -20.57 -11.57 -7.14
N GLY A 228 -19.61 -10.70 -7.49
CA GLY A 228 -18.83 -10.82 -8.73
C GLY A 228 -19.48 -10.17 -9.96
N ASP A 229 -20.57 -9.42 -9.79
CA ASP A 229 -21.24 -8.69 -10.87
C ASP A 229 -20.84 -7.20 -10.78
N TYR A 230 -19.74 -6.86 -11.47
CA TYR A 230 -19.14 -5.52 -11.45
C TYR A 230 -19.79 -4.55 -12.45
N ALA A 231 -20.63 -5.06 -13.36
CA ALA A 231 -21.11 -4.33 -14.53
C ALA A 231 -22.05 -3.17 -14.17
N GLY A 232 -21.82 -2.01 -14.80
CA GLY A 232 -22.63 -0.80 -14.62
C GLY A 232 -22.18 0.10 -13.46
N GLN A 233 -22.77 1.29 -13.38
CA GLN A 233 -22.31 2.36 -12.49
C GLN A 233 -23.46 3.04 -11.76
N VAL A 234 -23.20 3.50 -10.54
CA VAL A 234 -24.11 4.37 -9.78
C VAL A 234 -24.13 5.75 -10.44
N ARG A 235 -25.34 6.28 -10.66
CA ARG A 235 -25.50 7.67 -11.12
C ARG A 235 -25.09 8.65 -10.03
N VAL A 236 -24.18 9.56 -10.35
CA VAL A 236 -23.86 10.72 -9.51
C VAL A 236 -24.98 11.76 -9.67
N TYR A 237 -25.57 12.18 -8.55
CA TYR A 237 -26.69 13.15 -8.51
C TYR A 237 -26.29 14.54 -7.99
N SER A 238 -25.10 14.65 -7.38
CA SER A 238 -24.58 15.83 -6.69
C SER A 238 -23.06 15.69 -6.56
N ASP A 239 -22.35 16.74 -6.13
CA ASP A 239 -20.91 16.72 -5.81
C ASP A 239 -20.60 16.70 -4.29
N ASP A 240 -21.65 16.57 -3.48
CA ASP A 240 -21.60 16.36 -2.02
C ASP A 240 -21.01 14.99 -1.61
N GLU A 241 -21.09 14.64 -0.33
CA GLU A 241 -20.59 13.38 0.23
C GLU A 241 -21.27 12.14 -0.37
N LEU A 242 -22.54 12.23 -0.79
CA LEU A 242 -23.24 11.13 -1.48
C LEU A 242 -22.75 11.03 -2.94
N GLY A 243 -22.47 12.16 -3.58
CA GLY A 243 -21.79 12.24 -4.86
C GLY A 243 -20.40 11.61 -4.84
N GLN A 244 -19.60 11.93 -3.82
CA GLN A 244 -18.27 11.36 -3.60
C GLN A 244 -18.33 9.87 -3.29
N LEU A 245 -19.31 9.41 -2.50
CA LEU A 245 -19.53 7.98 -2.24
C LEU A 245 -19.92 7.22 -3.52
N ALA A 246 -20.78 7.79 -4.38
CA ALA A 246 -21.13 7.19 -5.66
C ALA A 246 -19.90 7.06 -6.58
N LYS A 247 -19.06 8.11 -6.67
CA LYS A 247 -17.77 8.07 -7.40
C LYS A 247 -16.83 7.01 -6.82
N ALA A 248 -16.74 6.90 -5.49
CA ALA A 248 -15.90 5.89 -4.82
C ALA A 248 -16.38 4.45 -5.09
N ILE A 249 -17.70 4.20 -5.12
CA ILE A 249 -18.27 2.89 -5.45
C ILE A 249 -18.00 2.53 -6.92
N ASN A 250 -18.10 3.49 -7.84
CA ASN A 250 -17.78 3.25 -9.26
C ASN A 250 -16.28 2.92 -9.45
N ASN A 251 -15.39 3.69 -8.80
CA ASN A 251 -13.95 3.42 -8.81
C ASN A 251 -13.59 2.06 -8.16
N LEU A 252 -14.35 1.63 -7.14
CA LEU A 252 -14.20 0.31 -6.53
C LEU A 252 -14.64 -0.81 -7.49
N SER A 253 -15.76 -0.61 -8.21
CA SER A 253 -16.22 -1.57 -9.23
C SER A 253 -15.13 -1.83 -10.26
N ILE A 254 -14.60 -0.76 -10.86
CA ILE A 254 -13.54 -0.80 -11.88
C ILE A 254 -12.29 -1.50 -11.34
N ARG A 255 -11.78 -1.08 -10.17
CA ARG A 255 -10.54 -1.67 -9.61
C ARG A 255 -10.66 -3.14 -9.22
N VAL A 256 -11.84 -3.59 -8.80
CA VAL A 256 -12.06 -5.00 -8.46
C VAL A 256 -12.23 -5.84 -9.74
N GLU A 257 -12.86 -5.28 -10.77
CA GLU A 257 -12.95 -5.85 -12.12
C GLU A 257 -11.55 -6.01 -12.75
N GLU A 258 -10.77 -4.93 -12.84
CA GLU A 258 -9.35 -4.92 -13.28
C GLU A 258 -8.49 -5.95 -12.51
N SER A 259 -8.65 -6.00 -11.18
CA SER A 259 -7.88 -6.92 -10.33
C SER A 259 -8.28 -8.38 -10.52
N GLN A 260 -9.56 -8.68 -10.80
CA GLN A 260 -10.01 -10.03 -11.12
C GLN A 260 -9.58 -10.44 -12.53
N GLU A 261 -9.75 -9.57 -13.54
CA GLU A 261 -9.29 -9.85 -14.90
C GLU A 261 -7.79 -10.12 -14.94
N SER A 262 -6.98 -9.36 -14.20
CA SER A 262 -5.53 -9.59 -14.06
C SER A 262 -5.24 -10.94 -13.40
N THR A 263 -5.90 -11.26 -12.29
CA THR A 263 -5.71 -12.53 -11.56
C THR A 263 -6.12 -13.74 -12.41
N GLU A 264 -7.25 -13.65 -13.12
CA GLU A 264 -7.67 -14.68 -14.06
C GLU A 264 -6.75 -14.76 -15.28
N ALA A 265 -6.25 -13.65 -15.82
CA ALA A 265 -5.34 -13.65 -16.96
C ALA A 265 -3.98 -14.28 -16.59
N GLU A 266 -3.45 -13.99 -15.41
CA GLU A 266 -2.24 -14.61 -14.88
C GLU A 266 -2.44 -16.09 -14.60
N ARG A 267 -3.57 -16.49 -13.98
CA ARG A 267 -3.92 -17.90 -13.83
C ARG A 267 -4.06 -18.62 -15.17
N ARG A 268 -4.83 -18.07 -16.12
CA ARG A 268 -4.99 -18.59 -17.48
C ARG A 268 -3.66 -18.69 -18.24
N ARG A 269 -2.70 -17.81 -17.93
CA ARG A 269 -1.32 -17.87 -18.47
C ARG A 269 -0.52 -19.01 -17.85
N LEU A 270 -0.57 -19.20 -16.53
CA LEU A 270 0.09 -20.33 -15.86
C LEU A 270 -0.49 -21.68 -16.31
N ASP A 271 -1.82 -21.81 -16.30
CA ASP A 271 -2.53 -23.00 -16.79
C ASP A 271 -2.13 -23.31 -18.25
N SER A 272 -2.04 -22.29 -19.12
CA SER A 272 -1.68 -22.43 -20.54
C SER A 272 -0.17 -22.58 -20.80
N VAL A 273 0.70 -22.35 -19.82
CA VAL A 273 2.11 -22.72 -19.88
C VAL A 273 2.24 -24.19 -19.50
N LEU A 274 1.67 -24.60 -18.37
CA LEU A 274 1.70 -25.98 -17.90
C LEU A 274 1.13 -26.98 -18.92
N SER A 275 0.04 -26.63 -19.62
CA SER A 275 -0.55 -27.46 -20.68
C SER A 275 0.25 -27.53 -21.99
N HIS A 276 1.29 -26.70 -22.16
CA HIS A 276 2.07 -26.59 -23.40
C HIS A 276 3.59 -26.66 -23.16
N MET A 277 4.01 -27.19 -22.01
CA MET A 277 5.40 -27.60 -21.75
C MET A 277 5.65 -28.97 -22.38
N SER A 278 6.80 -29.15 -23.04
CA SER A 278 7.24 -30.44 -23.58
C SER A 278 7.60 -31.47 -22.50
N ASP A 279 7.73 -31.03 -21.26
CA ASP A 279 7.97 -31.89 -20.09
C ASP A 279 6.64 -32.24 -19.41
N GLY A 280 6.56 -33.48 -18.89
CA GLY A 280 5.50 -33.87 -17.99
C GLY A 280 5.67 -33.20 -16.63
N VAL A 281 4.60 -32.67 -16.04
CA VAL A 281 4.62 -32.05 -14.70
C VAL A 281 3.50 -32.64 -13.84
N ILE A 282 3.88 -33.21 -12.69
CA ILE A 282 2.98 -33.81 -11.70
C ILE A 282 3.21 -33.13 -10.36
N ALA A 283 2.19 -32.52 -9.76
CA ALA A 283 2.26 -31.93 -8.42
C ALA A 283 1.32 -32.65 -7.45
N THR A 284 1.79 -32.93 -6.23
CA THR A 284 1.13 -33.78 -5.24
C THR A 284 0.78 -33.03 -3.94
N ASP A 285 -0.02 -33.67 -3.09
CA ASP A 285 -0.16 -33.30 -1.69
C ASP A 285 0.97 -33.89 -0.82
N ARG A 286 1.01 -33.47 0.45
CA ARG A 286 1.91 -33.99 1.51
C ARG A 286 1.79 -35.50 1.83
N ARG A 287 0.95 -36.25 1.13
CA ARG A 287 0.81 -37.73 1.23
C ARG A 287 1.19 -38.42 -0.09
N GLY A 288 1.63 -37.66 -1.10
CA GLY A 288 1.97 -38.18 -2.42
C GLY A 288 0.78 -38.37 -3.37
N ASN A 289 -0.42 -37.88 -3.03
CA ASN A 289 -1.58 -37.97 -3.92
C ASN A 289 -1.49 -36.87 -4.97
N ILE A 290 -1.70 -37.19 -6.25
CA ILE A 290 -1.64 -36.20 -7.34
C ILE A 290 -2.76 -35.16 -7.19
N THR A 291 -2.40 -33.89 -7.36
CA THR A 291 -3.30 -32.72 -7.28
C THR A 291 -3.36 -31.93 -8.57
N ILE A 292 -2.26 -31.94 -9.35
CA ILE A 292 -2.16 -31.37 -10.70
C ILE A 292 -1.32 -32.36 -11.52
N ILE A 293 -1.75 -32.58 -12.76
CA ILE A 293 -0.99 -33.27 -13.81
C ILE A 293 -1.23 -32.51 -15.12
N ASN A 294 -0.21 -32.30 -15.95
CA ASN A 294 -0.38 -31.64 -17.25
C ASN A 294 -0.72 -32.63 -18.38
N GLU A 295 -1.05 -32.07 -19.55
CA GLU A 295 -1.38 -32.80 -20.80
C GLU A 295 -0.26 -33.82 -21.10
N THR A 296 0.99 -33.33 -21.17
CA THR A 296 2.19 -34.12 -21.47
C THR A 296 2.46 -35.27 -20.49
N ALA A 297 2.33 -35.06 -19.17
CA ALA A 297 2.47 -36.14 -18.20
C ALA A 297 1.33 -37.17 -18.29
N SER A 298 0.13 -36.76 -18.72
CA SER A 298 -0.97 -37.69 -18.98
C SER A 298 -0.64 -38.59 -20.18
N ASP A 299 -0.07 -38.01 -21.24
CA ASP A 299 0.33 -38.68 -22.50
C ASP A 299 1.60 -39.53 -22.40
N PHE A 300 2.45 -39.25 -21.40
CA PHE A 300 3.60 -40.09 -21.03
C PHE A 300 3.20 -41.32 -20.20
N MET A 301 2.21 -41.18 -19.32
CA MET A 301 1.78 -42.25 -18.41
C MET A 301 0.66 -43.14 -18.98
N ASP A 302 0.01 -42.71 -20.08
CA ASP A 302 -1.28 -43.24 -20.59
C ASP A 302 -2.41 -43.18 -19.55
N VAL A 303 -2.47 -42.07 -18.79
CA VAL A 303 -3.47 -41.86 -17.73
C VAL A 303 -4.11 -40.47 -17.85
N THR A 304 -5.39 -40.45 -18.23
CA THR A 304 -6.24 -39.25 -18.19
C THR A 304 -6.21 -38.57 -16.82
N ALA A 305 -6.05 -37.24 -16.78
CA ALA A 305 -5.93 -36.46 -15.55
C ALA A 305 -7.00 -36.75 -14.47
N GLU A 306 -8.26 -37.00 -14.86
CA GLU A 306 -9.36 -37.36 -13.94
C GLU A 306 -9.13 -38.68 -13.18
N LYS A 307 -8.35 -39.62 -13.75
CA LYS A 307 -7.94 -40.87 -13.09
C LYS A 307 -6.62 -40.74 -12.33
N ALA A 308 -5.76 -39.79 -12.70
CA ALA A 308 -4.49 -39.55 -12.01
C ALA A 308 -4.71 -38.79 -10.69
N ILE A 309 -5.54 -37.76 -10.69
CA ILE A 309 -5.80 -36.90 -9.53
C ILE A 309 -6.39 -37.73 -8.37
N GLY A 310 -5.80 -37.58 -7.19
CA GLY A 310 -6.16 -38.31 -5.97
C GLY A 310 -5.43 -39.64 -5.76
N ASN A 311 -4.83 -40.24 -6.80
CA ASN A 311 -4.01 -41.45 -6.68
C ASN A 311 -2.55 -41.14 -6.34
N SER A 312 -1.79 -42.13 -5.87
CA SER A 312 -0.40 -41.92 -5.46
C SER A 312 0.53 -41.78 -6.65
N ILE A 313 1.48 -40.86 -6.57
CA ILE A 313 2.54 -40.69 -7.57
C ILE A 313 3.38 -41.97 -7.76
N LEU A 314 3.57 -42.77 -6.70
CA LEU A 314 4.29 -44.05 -6.76
C LEU A 314 3.59 -45.10 -7.63
N ASP A 315 2.25 -45.05 -7.72
CA ASP A 315 1.44 -45.96 -8.54
C ASP A 315 1.52 -45.55 -10.02
N ILE A 316 1.36 -44.25 -10.29
CA ILE A 316 1.37 -43.72 -11.67
C ILE A 316 2.76 -43.84 -12.30
N LEU A 317 3.82 -43.57 -11.54
CA LEU A 317 5.20 -43.74 -12.01
C LEU A 317 5.68 -45.21 -12.02
N LYS A 318 4.88 -46.16 -11.53
CA LYS A 318 5.21 -47.61 -11.41
C LYS A 318 6.42 -47.95 -10.52
N ILE A 319 6.84 -47.04 -9.64
CA ILE A 319 8.07 -47.17 -8.80
C ILE A 319 7.81 -47.66 -7.37
N ARG A 320 6.60 -48.09 -7.04
CA ARG A 320 6.19 -48.49 -5.67
C ARG A 320 7.05 -49.59 -5.05
N ASP A 321 7.58 -50.51 -5.86
CA ASP A 321 8.32 -51.67 -5.37
C ASP A 321 9.79 -51.33 -5.03
N ASP A 322 10.35 -50.29 -5.64
CA ASP A 322 11.74 -49.85 -5.45
C ASP A 322 11.88 -48.59 -4.55
N TYR A 323 10.88 -47.68 -4.53
CA TYR A 323 10.96 -46.38 -3.86
C TYR A 323 9.74 -46.08 -2.98
N SER A 324 9.98 -45.59 -1.76
CA SER A 324 8.94 -45.01 -0.91
C SER A 324 8.82 -43.49 -1.09
N LEU A 325 7.69 -42.93 -0.66
CA LEU A 325 7.49 -41.46 -0.65
C LEU A 325 8.54 -40.73 0.22
N ARG A 326 9.15 -41.41 1.19
CA ARG A 326 10.17 -40.82 2.05
C ARG A 326 11.50 -40.65 1.30
N ASP A 327 11.85 -41.63 0.47
CA ASP A 327 13.09 -41.61 -0.30
C ASP A 327 13.06 -40.47 -1.33
N LEU A 328 11.90 -40.22 -1.95
CA LEU A 328 11.64 -39.07 -2.84
C LEU A 328 11.59 -37.69 -2.12
N ILE A 329 11.64 -37.67 -0.79
CA ILE A 329 11.68 -36.45 0.03
C ILE A 329 13.09 -36.20 0.61
N GLU A 330 13.82 -37.27 0.93
CA GLU A 330 15.16 -37.21 1.53
C GLU A 330 16.29 -37.22 0.48
N ASN A 331 16.10 -37.91 -0.66
CA ASN A 331 17.01 -37.89 -1.80
C ASN A 331 16.36 -37.16 -3.00
N GLN A 332 17.14 -36.37 -3.74
CA GLN A 332 16.67 -35.56 -4.88
C GLN A 332 17.42 -35.92 -6.19
N ASP A 333 17.97 -37.14 -6.24
CA ASP A 333 18.69 -37.65 -7.41
C ASP A 333 17.74 -37.90 -8.58
N GLU A 334 18.29 -37.91 -9.79
CA GLU A 334 17.52 -38.10 -11.03
C GLU A 334 17.18 -39.58 -11.25
N LEU A 335 15.91 -39.87 -11.56
CA LEU A 335 15.40 -41.23 -11.66
C LEU A 335 15.01 -41.57 -13.09
N MET A 336 15.79 -42.44 -13.72
CA MET A 336 15.52 -42.99 -15.05
C MET A 336 14.38 -44.02 -14.98
N LEU A 337 13.30 -43.77 -15.71
CA LEU A 337 12.10 -44.60 -15.78
C LEU A 337 11.92 -45.14 -17.20
N ASP A 338 11.77 -46.46 -17.32
CA ASP A 338 11.44 -47.11 -18.59
C ASP A 338 9.92 -47.32 -18.70
N PHE A 339 9.32 -46.65 -19.69
CA PHE A 339 7.91 -46.76 -20.06
C PHE A 339 7.74 -47.41 -21.44
N SER A 340 8.80 -48.03 -21.97
CA SER A 340 8.80 -48.65 -23.29
C SER A 340 7.81 -49.82 -23.38
N SER A 341 7.28 -50.01 -24.59
CA SER A 341 6.23 -50.96 -24.93
C SER A 341 6.44 -51.49 -26.35
N ASN A 342 5.75 -52.57 -26.72
CA ASN A 342 5.89 -53.21 -28.04
C ASN A 342 5.65 -52.27 -29.26
N GLU A 343 5.03 -51.10 -29.07
CA GLU A 343 4.73 -50.13 -30.13
C GLU A 343 5.38 -48.74 -29.92
N ARG A 344 6.01 -48.50 -28.77
CA ARG A 344 6.60 -47.20 -28.40
C ARG A 344 7.74 -47.39 -27.39
N ASP A 345 8.97 -47.11 -27.81
CA ASP A 345 10.08 -46.84 -26.89
C ASP A 345 9.79 -45.52 -26.14
N LEU A 346 9.95 -45.49 -24.82
CA LEU A 346 9.80 -44.26 -24.03
C LEU A 346 10.64 -44.34 -22.75
N ILE A 347 11.71 -43.55 -22.69
CA ILE A 347 12.61 -43.44 -21.54
C ILE A 347 12.49 -42.03 -20.98
N LEU A 348 12.04 -41.92 -19.74
CA LEU A 348 11.83 -40.65 -19.05
C LEU A 348 12.86 -40.47 -17.94
N ASN A 349 13.36 -39.25 -17.76
CA ASN A 349 14.11 -38.89 -16.55
C ASN A 349 13.21 -38.07 -15.61
N ALA A 350 13.12 -38.49 -14.35
CA ALA A 350 12.19 -37.95 -13.36
C ALA A 350 12.94 -37.17 -12.27
N TYR A 351 12.66 -35.87 -12.18
CA TYR A 351 13.25 -34.94 -11.20
C TYR A 351 12.23 -34.56 -10.12
N PHE A 352 12.58 -34.77 -8.84
CA PHE A 352 11.68 -34.52 -7.71
C PHE A 352 12.08 -33.28 -6.90
N SER A 353 11.10 -32.44 -6.55
CA SER A 353 11.31 -31.19 -5.81
C SER A 353 10.20 -30.92 -4.79
N LEU A 354 10.53 -30.23 -3.69
CA LEU A 354 9.64 -30.04 -2.55
C LEU A 354 8.85 -28.72 -2.63
N ILE A 355 7.51 -28.80 -2.62
CA ILE A 355 6.63 -27.64 -2.52
C ILE A 355 6.64 -27.16 -1.06
N GLN A 356 7.39 -26.10 -0.75
CA GLN A 356 7.42 -25.50 0.59
C GLN A 356 6.56 -24.24 0.67
N ARG A 357 5.87 -24.04 1.79
CA ARG A 357 5.18 -22.78 2.11
C ARG A 357 6.15 -21.81 2.79
N GLU A 358 5.83 -20.52 2.80
CA GLU A 358 6.64 -19.48 3.50
C GLU A 358 6.93 -19.81 4.97
N SER A 359 6.06 -20.61 5.60
CA SER A 359 6.21 -21.12 6.97
C SER A 359 7.16 -22.32 7.11
N GLY A 360 7.87 -22.72 6.05
CA GLY A 360 8.80 -23.86 6.02
C GLY A 360 8.14 -25.24 5.94
N PHE A 361 6.81 -25.34 6.04
CA PHE A 361 6.09 -26.61 5.93
C PHE A 361 6.01 -27.09 4.48
N ILE A 362 6.40 -28.35 4.26
CA ILE A 362 6.19 -29.07 2.99
C ILE A 362 4.68 -29.25 2.77
N SER A 363 4.20 -28.85 1.59
CA SER A 363 2.82 -28.99 1.14
C SER A 363 2.61 -30.18 0.19
N GLY A 364 3.70 -30.70 -0.40
CA GLY A 364 3.73 -31.81 -1.36
C GLY A 364 5.03 -31.84 -2.17
N LEU A 365 5.10 -32.70 -3.19
CA LEU A 365 6.18 -32.81 -4.17
C LEU A 365 5.72 -32.34 -5.55
N VAL A 366 6.64 -31.78 -6.35
CA VAL A 366 6.56 -31.73 -7.82
C VAL A 366 7.52 -32.79 -8.38
N CYS A 367 7.05 -33.54 -9.37
CA CYS A 367 7.88 -34.34 -10.27
C CYS A 367 7.83 -33.70 -11.67
N VAL A 368 8.99 -33.58 -12.30
CA VAL A 368 9.12 -33.20 -13.72
C VAL A 368 9.68 -34.40 -14.48
N LEU A 369 9.01 -34.78 -15.57
CA LEU A 369 9.34 -35.90 -16.44
C LEU A 369 9.85 -35.35 -17.77
N HIS A 370 11.11 -35.63 -18.09
CA HIS A 370 11.74 -35.23 -19.35
C HIS A 370 11.94 -36.45 -20.26
N ASP A 371 11.54 -36.37 -21.52
CA ASP A 371 11.76 -37.46 -22.50
C ASP A 371 13.23 -37.44 -22.96
N VAL A 372 13.95 -38.52 -22.68
CA VAL A 372 15.37 -38.69 -23.01
C VAL A 372 15.61 -39.83 -24.01
N THR A 373 14.55 -40.32 -24.64
CA THR A 373 14.58 -41.50 -25.53
C THR A 373 15.53 -41.31 -26.72
N GLU A 374 15.49 -40.14 -27.39
CA GLU A 374 16.38 -39.83 -28.51
C GLU A 374 17.84 -39.69 -28.08
N GLN A 375 18.11 -38.99 -26.96
CA GLN A 375 19.46 -38.83 -26.41
C GLN A 375 20.09 -40.18 -26.05
N GLN A 376 19.33 -41.04 -25.36
CA GLN A 376 19.78 -42.38 -24.96
C GLN A 376 20.03 -43.29 -26.18
N LYS A 377 19.23 -43.13 -27.25
CA LYS A 377 19.46 -43.81 -28.53
C LYS A 377 20.74 -43.35 -29.21
N ILE A 378 20.97 -42.04 -29.32
CA ILE A 378 22.20 -41.46 -29.88
C ILE A 378 23.44 -41.95 -29.13
N ASP A 379 23.42 -41.96 -27.79
CA ASP A 379 24.55 -42.46 -27.00
C ASP A 379 24.76 -43.97 -27.14
N ASN A 380 23.72 -44.76 -27.42
CA ASN A 380 23.87 -46.19 -27.73
C ASN A 380 24.43 -46.43 -29.14
N ASP A 381 23.92 -45.72 -30.16
CA ASP A 381 24.46 -45.77 -31.53
C ASP A 381 25.93 -45.34 -31.56
N ARG A 382 26.30 -44.34 -30.76
CA ARG A 382 27.68 -43.87 -30.58
C ARG A 382 28.59 -44.93 -29.95
N LYS A 383 28.13 -45.66 -28.92
CA LYS A 383 28.87 -46.80 -28.35
C LYS A 383 29.07 -47.90 -29.39
N GLN A 384 28.03 -48.23 -30.16
CA GLN A 384 28.10 -49.26 -31.20
C GLN A 384 29.05 -48.86 -32.34
N PHE A 385 29.07 -47.59 -32.75
CA PHE A 385 30.00 -47.07 -33.74
C PHE A 385 31.47 -47.25 -33.31
N VAL A 386 31.83 -46.87 -32.09
CA VAL A 386 33.20 -47.03 -31.56
C VAL A 386 33.61 -48.51 -31.51
N SER A 387 32.69 -49.41 -31.16
CA SER A 387 32.90 -50.86 -31.22
C SER A 387 33.17 -51.35 -32.65
N ASN A 388 32.32 -50.97 -33.62
CA ASN A 388 32.45 -51.37 -35.02
C ASN A 388 33.77 -50.89 -35.65
N VAL A 389 34.16 -49.64 -35.45
CA VAL A 389 35.46 -49.07 -35.90
C VAL A 389 36.63 -49.91 -35.35
N SER A 390 36.58 -50.26 -34.06
CA SER A 390 37.63 -51.03 -33.38
C SER A 390 37.78 -52.47 -33.87
N HIS A 391 36.75 -53.03 -34.50
CA HIS A 391 36.77 -54.36 -35.11
C HIS A 391 37.24 -54.32 -36.56
N GLU A 392 36.70 -53.44 -37.40
CA GLU A 392 37.03 -53.39 -38.83
C GLU A 392 38.46 -52.89 -39.11
N LEU A 393 39.07 -52.09 -38.22
CA LEU A 393 40.50 -51.74 -38.31
C LEU A 393 41.45 -52.85 -37.83
N ARG A 394 40.99 -53.73 -36.92
CA ARG A 394 41.84 -54.78 -36.32
C ARG A 394 42.15 -55.92 -37.29
N THR A 395 41.17 -56.29 -38.12
CA THR A 395 41.30 -57.37 -39.10
C THR A 395 42.38 -57.12 -40.15
N PRO A 396 42.41 -55.99 -40.90
CA PRO A 396 43.46 -55.72 -41.88
C PRO A 396 44.82 -55.54 -41.19
N LEU A 397 44.89 -54.88 -40.03
CA LEU A 397 46.14 -54.73 -39.27
C LEU A 397 46.76 -56.08 -38.86
N THR A 398 45.92 -57.06 -38.51
CA THR A 398 46.36 -58.44 -38.20
C THR A 398 46.86 -59.15 -39.46
N SER A 399 46.17 -58.98 -40.60
CA SER A 399 46.57 -59.52 -41.90
C SER A 399 47.93 -58.97 -42.35
N LEU A 400 48.08 -57.63 -42.34
CA LEU A 400 49.33 -56.92 -42.63
C LEU A 400 50.47 -57.44 -41.76
N ARG A 401 50.24 -57.60 -40.45
CA ARG A 401 51.25 -58.17 -39.56
C ARG A 401 51.65 -59.57 -39.99
N SER A 402 50.69 -60.47 -40.24
CA SER A 402 50.99 -61.86 -40.63
C SER A 402 51.78 -61.97 -41.95
N TYR A 403 51.50 -61.13 -42.95
CA TYR A 403 52.28 -61.14 -44.20
C TYR A 403 53.67 -60.52 -44.03
N ILE A 404 53.82 -59.46 -43.23
CA ILE A 404 55.13 -58.86 -42.91
C ILE A 404 55.98 -59.79 -42.02
N GLU A 405 55.35 -60.50 -41.08
CA GLU A 405 55.95 -61.50 -40.19
C GLU A 405 56.46 -62.69 -41.02
N ALA A 406 55.65 -63.23 -41.95
CA ALA A 406 56.09 -64.27 -42.89
C ALA A 406 57.19 -63.82 -43.88
N LEU A 407 57.11 -62.57 -44.38
CA LEU A 407 58.20 -61.98 -45.19
C LEU A 407 59.50 -61.91 -44.39
N SER A 408 59.45 -61.43 -43.13
CA SER A 408 60.58 -61.30 -42.21
C SER A 408 61.24 -62.64 -41.89
N ASP A 409 60.44 -63.67 -41.64
CA ASP A 409 60.91 -65.03 -41.30
C ASP A 409 61.62 -65.74 -42.48
N GLY A 410 61.56 -65.16 -43.68
CA GLY A 410 62.42 -65.54 -44.81
C GLY A 410 61.71 -65.62 -46.16
N ALA A 411 60.38 -65.51 -46.22
CA ALA A 411 59.64 -65.59 -47.47
C ALA A 411 60.01 -64.49 -48.48
N TRP A 412 60.67 -63.41 -48.04
CA TRP A 412 61.24 -62.39 -48.95
C TRP A 412 62.25 -62.95 -49.97
N LYS A 413 62.86 -64.11 -49.70
CA LYS A 413 63.82 -64.78 -50.58
C LYS A 413 63.17 -65.65 -51.66
N ASP A 414 61.88 -65.90 -51.56
CA ASP A 414 61.12 -66.70 -52.52
C ASP A 414 60.61 -65.77 -53.65
N PRO A 415 61.08 -65.93 -54.90
CA PRO A 415 60.73 -65.04 -55.99
C PRO A 415 59.29 -65.22 -56.51
N GLU A 416 58.60 -66.32 -56.17
CA GLU A 416 57.19 -66.52 -56.52
C GLU A 416 56.25 -66.00 -55.42
N VAL A 417 56.60 -66.22 -54.14
CA VAL A 417 55.75 -65.87 -52.99
C VAL A 417 55.91 -64.40 -52.57
N ALA A 418 57.13 -63.84 -52.55
CA ALA A 418 57.37 -62.48 -52.07
C ALA A 418 56.58 -61.39 -52.82
N PRO A 419 56.45 -61.40 -54.17
CA PRO A 419 55.64 -60.43 -54.89
C PRO A 419 54.16 -60.50 -54.51
N GLY A 420 53.64 -61.70 -54.25
CA GLY A 420 52.26 -61.92 -53.80
C GLY A 420 52.00 -61.32 -52.41
N PHE A 421 52.89 -61.59 -51.45
CA PHE A 421 52.76 -61.06 -50.08
C PHE A 421 52.92 -59.54 -50.04
N LEU A 422 53.85 -58.96 -50.81
CA LEU A 422 54.00 -57.51 -50.94
C LEU A 422 52.76 -56.86 -51.57
N LYS A 423 52.19 -57.47 -52.63
CA LYS A 423 50.96 -56.99 -53.26
C LYS A 423 49.77 -56.99 -52.30
N VAL A 424 49.53 -58.09 -51.56
CA VAL A 424 48.44 -58.15 -50.57
C VAL A 424 48.65 -57.15 -49.43
N THR A 425 49.91 -56.94 -49.02
CA THR A 425 50.28 -55.94 -48.01
C THR A 425 49.98 -54.52 -48.50
N GLN A 426 50.25 -54.22 -49.77
CA GLN A 426 49.88 -52.94 -50.38
C GLN A 426 48.35 -52.76 -50.49
N GLU A 427 47.64 -53.76 -51.01
CA GLU A 427 46.18 -53.71 -51.22
C GLU A 427 45.39 -53.50 -49.92
N GLU A 428 45.77 -54.15 -48.82
CA GLU A 428 45.17 -53.93 -47.50
C GLU A 428 45.63 -52.61 -46.84
N THR A 429 46.83 -52.11 -47.13
CA THR A 429 47.25 -50.77 -46.69
C THR A 429 46.42 -49.69 -47.37
N ASP A 430 46.25 -49.75 -48.69
CA ASP A 430 45.39 -48.85 -49.46
C ASP A 430 43.92 -48.93 -49.01
N ARG A 431 43.47 -50.13 -48.59
CA ARG A 431 42.14 -50.33 -48.02
C ARG A 431 41.97 -49.65 -46.66
N MET A 432 42.98 -49.72 -45.79
CA MET A 432 42.97 -48.98 -44.52
C MET A 432 42.97 -47.46 -44.74
N ILE A 433 43.76 -46.95 -45.69
CA ILE A 433 43.78 -45.53 -46.05
C ILE A 433 42.39 -45.06 -46.53
N ARG A 434 41.73 -45.83 -47.40
CA ARG A 434 40.34 -45.56 -47.82
C ARG A 434 39.37 -45.54 -46.63
N MET A 435 39.41 -46.54 -45.76
CA MET A 435 38.52 -46.63 -44.59
C MET A 435 38.73 -45.48 -43.60
N ILE A 436 39.97 -45.05 -43.36
CA ILE A 436 40.28 -43.92 -42.47
C ILE A 436 39.76 -42.60 -43.06
N ASN A 437 39.92 -42.39 -44.37
CA ASN A 437 39.39 -41.20 -45.04
C ASN A 437 37.85 -41.18 -45.06
N GLU A 438 37.20 -42.32 -45.27
CA GLU A 438 35.75 -42.49 -45.13
C GLU A 438 35.27 -42.12 -43.71
N LEU A 439 35.95 -42.60 -42.66
CA LEU A 439 35.62 -42.29 -41.27
C LEU A 439 35.86 -40.82 -40.89
N LEU A 440 36.93 -40.20 -41.39
CA LEU A 440 37.21 -38.78 -41.19
C LEU A 440 36.16 -37.89 -41.88
N SER A 441 35.70 -38.28 -43.06
CA SER A 441 34.60 -37.59 -43.76
C SER A 441 33.28 -37.72 -42.98
N LEU A 442 32.94 -38.92 -42.50
CA LEU A 442 31.74 -39.16 -41.70
C LEU A 442 31.75 -38.35 -40.39
N SER A 443 32.88 -38.34 -39.66
CA SER A 443 33.04 -37.59 -38.41
C SER A 443 32.95 -36.06 -38.59
N ARG A 444 33.32 -35.54 -39.77
CA ARG A 444 33.14 -34.11 -40.12
C ARG A 444 31.69 -33.76 -40.44
N MET A 445 30.94 -34.69 -41.03
CA MET A 445 29.49 -34.53 -41.27
C MET A 445 28.72 -34.62 -39.94
N ASP A 446 28.99 -35.62 -39.11
CA ASP A 446 28.41 -35.79 -37.75
C ASP A 446 28.59 -34.55 -36.85
N SER A 447 29.72 -33.86 -37.00
CA SER A 447 30.04 -32.66 -36.21
C SER A 447 29.56 -31.34 -36.83
N GLY A 448 28.88 -31.38 -37.98
CA GLY A 448 28.45 -30.19 -38.72
C GLY A 448 29.61 -29.31 -39.21
N THR A 449 30.84 -29.84 -39.26
CA THR A 449 32.04 -29.07 -39.66
C THR A 449 32.33 -29.16 -41.16
N THR A 450 31.73 -30.10 -41.86
CA THR A 450 31.74 -30.18 -43.33
C THR A 450 31.01 -28.98 -43.94
N ARG A 451 31.75 -28.11 -44.64
CA ARG A 451 31.16 -27.12 -45.54
C ARG A 451 30.64 -27.80 -46.80
N VAL A 452 29.51 -27.27 -47.30
CA VAL A 452 28.87 -27.68 -48.55
C VAL A 452 28.93 -26.46 -49.45
N ASP A 453 29.70 -26.55 -50.53
CA ASP A 453 29.98 -25.45 -51.43
C ASP A 453 29.02 -25.58 -52.63
N MET A 454 27.83 -25.00 -52.45
CA MET A 454 26.70 -25.14 -53.39
C MET A 454 26.89 -24.29 -54.64
N GLU A 455 26.78 -24.91 -55.81
CA GLU A 455 26.78 -24.26 -57.12
C GLU A 455 25.60 -24.73 -57.99
N LEU A 456 25.13 -23.86 -58.90
CA LEU A 456 24.00 -24.13 -59.79
C LEU A 456 24.50 -24.86 -61.05
N VAL A 457 24.19 -26.15 -61.16
CA VAL A 457 24.81 -27.06 -62.14
C VAL A 457 23.77 -27.80 -62.98
N ASN A 458 24.08 -27.99 -64.27
CA ASN A 458 23.30 -28.85 -65.16
C ASN A 458 23.56 -30.31 -64.80
N ILE A 459 22.62 -30.94 -64.10
CA ILE A 459 22.76 -32.32 -63.62
C ILE A 459 22.80 -33.33 -64.78
N ASN A 460 22.28 -32.97 -65.96
CA ASN A 460 22.37 -33.80 -67.16
C ASN A 460 23.82 -33.93 -67.63
N GLU A 461 24.58 -32.83 -67.62
CA GLU A 461 26.01 -32.81 -67.99
C GLU A 461 26.86 -33.48 -66.92
N MET A 462 26.64 -33.13 -65.64
CA MET A 462 27.34 -33.73 -64.51
C MET A 462 27.17 -35.26 -64.47
N PHE A 463 25.95 -35.77 -64.64
CA PHE A 463 25.70 -37.20 -64.59
C PHE A 463 26.29 -37.91 -65.83
N ASN A 464 26.26 -37.29 -67.02
CA ASN A 464 26.99 -37.83 -68.18
C ASN A 464 28.50 -37.91 -67.92
N TYR A 465 29.12 -36.85 -67.39
CA TYR A 465 30.56 -36.83 -67.07
C TYR A 465 30.98 -38.00 -66.15
N VAL A 466 30.21 -38.27 -65.10
CA VAL A 466 30.47 -39.43 -64.22
C VAL A 466 30.32 -40.75 -64.97
N LEU A 467 29.28 -40.92 -65.80
CA LEU A 467 29.05 -42.14 -66.57
C LEU A 467 30.09 -42.35 -67.69
N ASP A 468 30.59 -41.29 -68.32
CA ASP A 468 31.67 -41.35 -69.32
C ASP A 468 33.00 -41.76 -68.68
N ARG A 469 33.29 -41.25 -67.48
CA ARG A 469 34.45 -41.65 -66.68
C ARG A 469 34.38 -43.13 -66.28
N VAL A 470 33.21 -43.61 -65.87
CA VAL A 470 33.00 -45.04 -65.53
C VAL A 470 33.10 -45.93 -66.76
N ASP A 471 32.51 -45.53 -67.90
CA ASP A 471 32.60 -46.26 -69.18
C ASP A 471 34.05 -46.37 -69.68
N MET A 472 34.88 -45.33 -69.51
CA MET A 472 36.32 -45.38 -69.80
C MET A 472 37.08 -46.37 -68.90
N ILE A 473 36.70 -46.50 -67.63
CA ILE A 473 37.32 -47.46 -66.70
C ILE A 473 36.94 -48.89 -67.10
N LEU A 474 35.66 -49.14 -67.40
CA LEU A 474 35.17 -50.45 -67.84
C LEU A 474 35.82 -50.92 -69.15
N LYS A 475 36.17 -50.00 -70.04
CA LYS A 475 36.90 -50.28 -71.30
C LYS A 475 38.40 -50.56 -71.15
N LYS A 476 38.93 -50.52 -69.92
CA LYS A 476 40.35 -50.80 -69.60
C LYS A 476 40.58 -52.08 -68.78
N ASP A 477 39.51 -52.76 -68.34
CA ASP A 477 39.64 -54.06 -67.67
C ASP A 477 39.81 -55.16 -68.73
N ASP A 478 41.03 -55.69 -68.87
CA ASP A 478 41.50 -56.53 -69.98
C ASP A 478 41.01 -57.99 -69.87
N ASN A 479 39.75 -58.16 -69.44
CA ASN A 479 39.22 -59.37 -68.83
C ASN A 479 38.04 -59.93 -69.67
N PRO A 480 38.29 -60.85 -70.63
CA PRO A 480 37.40 -61.12 -71.77
C PRO A 480 36.11 -61.88 -71.44
N ALA A 481 35.73 -61.98 -70.15
CA ALA A 481 34.57 -62.72 -69.66
C ALA A 481 33.43 -61.83 -69.13
N LYS A 482 33.55 -60.49 -69.19
CA LYS A 482 32.57 -59.57 -68.58
C LYS A 482 32.21 -58.41 -69.51
N TYR A 483 30.94 -58.33 -69.89
CA TYR A 483 30.39 -57.21 -70.65
C TYR A 483 29.38 -56.44 -69.80
N TYR A 484 29.70 -55.19 -69.49
CA TYR A 484 28.78 -54.22 -68.90
C TYR A 484 28.23 -53.28 -69.98
N THR A 485 27.01 -52.79 -69.81
CA THR A 485 26.43 -51.77 -70.70
C THR A 485 25.69 -50.72 -69.88
N ILE A 486 26.10 -49.46 -70.00
CA ILE A 486 25.45 -48.34 -69.31
C ILE A 486 24.32 -47.80 -70.19
N LYS A 487 23.08 -48.02 -69.80
CA LYS A 487 21.89 -47.51 -70.49
C LYS A 487 21.47 -46.18 -69.85
N ARG A 488 21.55 -45.08 -70.62
CA ARG A 488 21.16 -43.73 -70.15
C ARG A 488 19.72 -43.42 -70.59
N GLU A 489 18.85 -43.12 -69.62
CA GLU A 489 17.43 -42.77 -69.82
C GLU A 489 17.16 -41.40 -69.17
N PHE A 490 17.65 -40.34 -69.80
CA PHE A 490 17.56 -38.96 -69.29
C PHE A 490 16.41 -38.18 -69.98
N THR A 491 15.86 -37.19 -69.28
CA THR A 491 14.95 -36.20 -69.89
C THR A 491 15.65 -35.38 -70.99
N LYS A 492 14.87 -34.84 -71.93
CA LYS A 492 15.34 -33.98 -73.03
C LYS A 492 15.48 -32.50 -72.66
N ARG A 493 15.30 -32.15 -71.39
CA ARG A 493 15.46 -30.79 -70.84
C ARG A 493 16.69 -30.75 -69.94
N ASP A 494 17.47 -29.69 -70.01
CA ASP A 494 18.51 -29.41 -69.03
C ASP A 494 17.88 -29.12 -67.66
N LEU A 495 18.25 -29.92 -66.66
CA LEU A 495 17.80 -29.74 -65.28
C LEU A 495 18.92 -29.07 -64.48
N TRP A 496 18.66 -27.85 -64.02
CA TRP A 496 19.58 -27.07 -63.21
C TRP A 496 19.24 -27.24 -61.73
N VAL A 497 20.23 -27.59 -60.92
CA VAL A 497 20.08 -27.83 -59.47
C VAL A 497 21.23 -27.17 -58.71
N GLU A 498 20.94 -26.64 -57.52
CA GLU A 498 22.00 -26.17 -56.60
C GLU A 498 22.51 -27.37 -55.79
N ILE A 499 23.77 -27.75 -56.00
CA ILE A 499 24.44 -28.87 -55.33
C ILE A 499 25.93 -28.62 -55.15
N ASP A 500 26.56 -29.39 -54.26
CA ASP A 500 28.02 -29.52 -54.16
C ASP A 500 28.50 -30.63 -55.11
N THR A 501 29.22 -30.26 -56.17
CA THR A 501 29.57 -31.18 -57.27
C THR A 501 30.56 -32.26 -56.87
N ASP A 502 31.56 -31.95 -56.04
CA ASP A 502 32.52 -32.94 -55.55
C ASP A 502 31.82 -33.99 -54.67
N LYS A 503 31.01 -33.54 -53.69
CA LYS A 503 30.28 -34.46 -52.79
C LYS A 503 29.21 -35.26 -53.52
N PHE A 504 28.47 -34.64 -54.45
CA PHE A 504 27.44 -35.37 -55.21
C PHE A 504 28.06 -36.29 -56.29
N THR A 505 29.23 -35.97 -56.83
CA THR A 505 30.04 -36.91 -57.63
C THR A 505 30.41 -38.14 -56.80
N GLN A 506 30.85 -37.95 -55.55
CA GLN A 506 31.16 -39.04 -54.63
C GLN A 506 29.94 -39.95 -54.36
N VAL A 507 28.72 -39.40 -54.27
CA VAL A 507 27.47 -40.17 -54.17
C VAL A 507 27.27 -41.04 -55.42
N LEU A 508 27.38 -40.46 -56.62
CA LEU A 508 27.20 -41.18 -57.87
C LEU A 508 28.26 -42.28 -58.06
N ASP A 509 29.54 -41.99 -57.76
CA ASP A 509 30.62 -42.98 -57.77
C ASP A 509 30.36 -44.13 -56.79
N ASN A 510 29.95 -43.83 -55.55
CA ASN A 510 29.64 -44.85 -54.55
C ASN A 510 28.50 -45.78 -55.01
N ILE A 511 27.47 -45.24 -55.67
CA ILE A 511 26.35 -46.05 -56.15
C ILE A 511 26.76 -46.84 -57.41
N MET A 512 27.44 -46.23 -58.38
CA MET A 512 27.90 -46.90 -59.61
C MET A 512 28.91 -48.02 -59.33
N ASN A 513 29.88 -47.79 -58.43
CA ASN A 513 30.84 -48.82 -58.04
C ASN A 513 30.16 -50.02 -57.38
N ASN A 514 29.11 -49.80 -56.58
CA ASN A 514 28.32 -50.91 -56.01
C ASN A 514 27.50 -51.64 -57.09
N ALA A 515 26.85 -50.91 -58.00
CA ALA A 515 26.06 -51.48 -59.10
C ALA A 515 26.89 -52.43 -60.00
N ILE A 516 28.12 -52.03 -60.35
CA ILE A 516 29.07 -52.84 -61.11
C ILE A 516 29.53 -54.05 -60.27
N LYS A 517 29.99 -53.80 -59.04
CA LYS A 517 30.56 -54.82 -58.14
C LYS A 517 29.64 -55.99 -57.82
N TYR A 518 28.34 -55.74 -57.66
CA TYR A 518 27.35 -56.76 -57.32
C TYR A 518 26.64 -57.37 -58.55
N SER A 519 27.08 -57.03 -59.75
CA SER A 519 26.71 -57.65 -61.03
C SER A 519 27.88 -58.49 -61.59
N PRO A 520 28.23 -59.63 -60.94
CA PRO A 520 29.52 -60.30 -61.14
C PRO A 520 29.77 -60.82 -62.56
N ASP A 521 28.70 -61.16 -63.28
CA ASP A 521 28.69 -61.76 -64.62
C ASP A 521 28.53 -60.72 -65.75
N GLY A 522 28.58 -59.43 -65.42
CA GLY A 522 28.25 -58.32 -66.32
C GLY A 522 26.77 -57.92 -66.24
N GLY A 523 26.27 -57.23 -67.27
CA GLY A 523 24.85 -56.84 -67.39
C GLY A 523 24.61 -55.36 -67.72
N VAL A 524 23.33 -54.97 -67.76
CA VAL A 524 22.90 -53.61 -68.13
C VAL A 524 22.65 -52.76 -66.88
N VAL A 525 23.51 -51.77 -66.64
CA VAL A 525 23.28 -50.75 -65.60
C VAL A 525 22.45 -49.62 -66.21
N THR A 526 21.20 -49.46 -65.75
CA THR A 526 20.28 -48.43 -66.24
C THR A 526 20.30 -47.19 -65.34
N CYS A 527 20.72 -46.06 -65.90
CA CYS A 527 20.83 -44.77 -65.23
C CYS A 527 19.73 -43.83 -65.74
N ARG A 528 18.79 -43.46 -64.86
CA ARG A 528 17.67 -42.56 -65.19
C ARG A 528 17.83 -41.19 -64.53
N LEU A 529 17.33 -40.17 -65.22
CA LEU A 529 17.21 -38.80 -64.72
C LEU A 529 15.82 -38.27 -65.09
N LEU A 530 14.98 -38.06 -64.08
CA LEU A 530 13.56 -37.72 -64.23
C LEU A 530 13.21 -36.39 -63.54
N GLU A 531 12.34 -35.62 -64.19
CA GLU A 531 11.77 -34.35 -63.70
C GLU A 531 10.42 -34.62 -63.02
N THR A 532 10.16 -33.97 -61.89
CA THR A 532 8.81 -33.88 -61.27
C THR A 532 8.54 -32.43 -60.87
N HIS A 533 7.28 -32.11 -60.57
CA HIS A 533 6.80 -30.74 -60.30
C HIS A 533 7.59 -29.92 -59.26
N ASN A 534 8.38 -30.55 -58.39
CA ASN A 534 9.21 -29.86 -57.40
C ASN A 534 10.51 -30.60 -57.00
N GLN A 535 10.90 -31.65 -57.71
CA GLN A 535 12.07 -32.49 -57.40
C GLN A 535 12.66 -33.16 -58.65
N VAL A 536 13.99 -33.34 -58.67
CA VAL A 536 14.70 -34.20 -59.62
C VAL A 536 14.90 -35.58 -59.00
N ILE A 537 14.65 -36.65 -59.77
CA ILE A 537 14.84 -38.04 -59.34
C ILE A 537 15.94 -38.68 -60.18
N ILE A 538 17.00 -39.17 -59.51
CA ILE A 538 18.05 -39.98 -60.10
C ILE A 538 17.87 -41.42 -59.63
N SER A 539 17.92 -42.39 -60.55
CA SER A 539 17.91 -43.81 -60.21
C SER A 539 18.97 -44.57 -60.99
N ILE A 540 19.77 -45.38 -60.31
CA ILE A 540 20.74 -46.30 -60.89
C ILE A 540 20.26 -47.72 -60.57
N SER A 541 20.04 -48.52 -61.60
CA SER A 541 19.53 -49.88 -61.49
C SER A 541 20.51 -50.86 -62.13
N ASP A 542 21.03 -51.80 -61.34
CA ASP A 542 21.81 -52.94 -61.80
C ASP A 542 20.93 -54.17 -62.10
N GLN A 543 21.55 -55.27 -62.54
CA GLN A 543 20.91 -56.58 -62.73
C GLN A 543 21.61 -57.66 -61.89
N GLY A 544 22.18 -57.25 -60.75
CA GLY A 544 23.00 -58.09 -59.90
C GLY A 544 22.21 -58.99 -58.95
N LEU A 545 22.92 -59.46 -57.91
CA LEU A 545 22.42 -60.43 -56.93
C LEU A 545 21.16 -59.94 -56.17
N GLY A 546 20.95 -58.63 -56.05
CA GLY A 546 19.89 -58.02 -55.25
C GLY A 546 20.21 -58.01 -53.74
N ILE A 547 19.23 -57.57 -52.94
CA ILE A 547 19.34 -57.43 -51.48
C ILE A 547 18.15 -58.14 -50.82
N PRO A 548 18.35 -58.98 -49.78
CA PRO A 548 17.27 -59.61 -49.04
C PRO A 548 16.36 -58.59 -48.35
N ARG A 549 15.05 -58.90 -48.26
CA ARG A 549 14.05 -57.95 -47.70
C ARG A 549 14.32 -57.49 -46.27
N ALA A 550 14.94 -58.34 -45.44
CA ALA A 550 15.32 -57.98 -44.07
C ALA A 550 16.41 -56.90 -44.02
N ASP A 551 17.31 -56.88 -45.01
CA ASP A 551 18.50 -56.03 -45.03
C ASP A 551 18.25 -54.66 -45.67
N LEU A 552 17.16 -54.50 -46.44
CA LEU A 552 16.82 -53.26 -47.16
C LEU A 552 16.80 -52.02 -46.25
N GLY A 553 16.29 -52.16 -45.03
CA GLY A 553 16.27 -51.06 -44.04
C GLY A 553 17.67 -50.63 -43.57
N HIS A 554 18.65 -51.55 -43.65
CA HIS A 554 19.96 -51.42 -43.01
C HIS A 554 21.12 -51.16 -43.98
N VAL A 555 20.92 -51.22 -45.32
CA VAL A 555 22.03 -51.01 -46.28
C VAL A 555 22.64 -49.61 -46.30
N PHE A 556 22.09 -48.67 -45.53
CA PHE A 556 22.65 -47.34 -45.32
C PHE A 556 23.21 -47.13 -43.90
N ASP A 557 23.22 -48.18 -43.07
CA ASP A 557 23.76 -48.14 -41.72
C ASP A 557 25.29 -48.33 -41.73
N ARG A 558 25.95 -47.74 -40.74
CA ARG A 558 27.40 -47.62 -40.67
C ARG A 558 28.05 -48.99 -40.51
N PHE A 559 28.90 -49.38 -41.45
CA PHE A 559 29.55 -50.71 -41.57
C PHE A 559 28.62 -51.88 -41.96
N PHE A 560 27.37 -51.63 -42.38
CA PHE A 560 26.47 -52.72 -42.75
C PHE A 560 26.91 -53.42 -44.05
N ARG A 561 26.78 -54.76 -44.08
CA ARG A 561 27.04 -55.63 -45.23
C ARG A 561 26.15 -56.88 -45.15
N VAL A 562 25.45 -57.19 -46.25
CA VAL A 562 24.51 -58.33 -46.37
C VAL A 562 25.17 -59.68 -46.05
N ASP A 563 26.34 -59.97 -46.64
CA ASP A 563 27.09 -61.22 -46.38
C ASP A 563 28.52 -60.92 -45.91
N LYS A 564 28.82 -61.26 -44.65
CA LYS A 564 30.12 -61.02 -44.01
C LYS A 564 31.19 -62.09 -44.33
N ALA A 565 30.81 -63.20 -44.96
CA ALA A 565 31.73 -64.25 -45.38
C ALA A 565 32.22 -63.99 -46.81
N ARG A 566 31.30 -63.88 -47.79
CA ARG A 566 31.66 -63.77 -49.21
C ARG A 566 32.25 -62.40 -49.56
N SER A 567 31.79 -61.31 -48.94
CA SER A 567 32.27 -59.94 -49.26
C SER A 567 33.71 -59.63 -48.85
N ARG A 568 34.41 -60.49 -48.07
CA ARG A 568 35.81 -60.26 -47.69
C ARG A 568 36.73 -60.27 -48.91
N ALA A 569 36.53 -61.23 -49.82
CA ALA A 569 37.25 -61.35 -51.09
C ALA A 569 36.93 -60.22 -52.10
N GLN A 570 35.93 -59.38 -51.81
CA GLN A 570 35.54 -58.24 -52.65
C GLN A 570 35.81 -56.88 -51.96
N GLY A 571 36.62 -56.83 -50.89
CA GLY A 571 37.30 -55.60 -50.44
C GLY A 571 36.44 -54.42 -49.95
N GLY A 572 35.14 -54.59 -49.68
CA GLY A 572 34.26 -53.49 -49.24
C GLY A 572 34.57 -52.95 -47.84
N THR A 573 34.25 -51.67 -47.59
CA THR A 573 34.32 -51.00 -46.27
C THR A 573 32.96 -50.91 -45.56
N GLY A 574 31.84 -50.86 -46.30
CA GLY A 574 30.50 -50.69 -45.70
C GLY A 574 30.21 -49.29 -45.18
N LEU A 575 31.01 -48.28 -45.55
CA LEU A 575 30.78 -46.87 -45.17
C LEU A 575 30.27 -46.02 -46.35
N GLY A 576 30.64 -46.33 -47.59
CA GLY A 576 30.29 -45.51 -48.78
C GLY A 576 28.78 -45.27 -48.98
N LEU A 577 27.91 -46.22 -48.61
CA LEU A 577 26.45 -45.99 -48.67
C LEU A 577 25.92 -45.13 -47.52
N ALA A 578 26.49 -45.24 -46.31
CA ALA A 578 26.18 -44.34 -45.20
C ALA A 578 26.64 -42.90 -45.51
N ILE A 579 27.86 -42.73 -46.04
CA ILE A 579 28.37 -41.44 -46.54
C ILE A 579 27.46 -40.86 -47.63
N SER A 580 26.99 -41.71 -48.55
CA SER A 580 26.07 -41.30 -49.62
C SER A 580 24.70 -40.87 -49.06
N LYS A 581 24.25 -41.45 -47.94
CA LYS A 581 23.05 -41.03 -47.20
C LYS A 581 23.25 -39.67 -46.54
N GLU A 582 24.32 -39.47 -45.76
CA GLU A 582 24.59 -38.19 -45.09
C GLU A 582 24.74 -37.04 -46.10
N VAL A 583 25.51 -37.22 -47.18
CA VAL A 583 25.68 -36.18 -48.23
C VAL A 583 24.34 -35.81 -48.86
N VAL A 584 23.51 -36.78 -49.24
CA VAL A 584 22.20 -36.48 -49.86
C VAL A 584 21.24 -35.84 -48.85
N GLN A 585 21.32 -36.18 -47.56
CA GLN A 585 20.54 -35.52 -46.51
C GLN A 585 21.02 -34.08 -46.23
N MET A 586 22.33 -33.81 -46.27
CA MET A 586 22.90 -32.44 -46.19
C MET A 586 22.42 -31.56 -47.35
N LEU A 587 22.20 -32.14 -48.53
CA LEU A 587 21.62 -31.48 -49.71
C LEU A 587 20.07 -31.41 -49.69
N GLY A 588 19.43 -31.73 -48.55
CA GLY A 588 17.96 -31.68 -48.38
C GLY A 588 17.19 -32.82 -49.06
N GLY A 589 17.89 -33.80 -49.63
CA GLY A 589 17.32 -34.98 -50.26
C GLY A 589 17.08 -36.14 -49.29
N ARG A 590 16.68 -37.29 -49.85
CA ARG A 590 16.72 -38.60 -49.19
C ARG A 590 17.50 -39.55 -50.08
N ILE A 591 17.98 -40.66 -49.53
CA ILE A 591 18.32 -41.86 -50.30
C ILE A 591 17.45 -43.03 -49.81
N TRP A 592 16.96 -43.88 -50.72
CA TRP A 592 16.33 -45.15 -50.34
C TRP A 592 16.87 -46.31 -51.19
N VAL A 593 16.40 -47.52 -50.91
CA VAL A 593 16.70 -48.72 -51.69
C VAL A 593 15.42 -49.48 -51.96
N ASP A 594 15.33 -50.08 -53.13
CA ASP A 594 14.42 -51.17 -53.41
C ASP A 594 15.29 -52.40 -53.70
N SER A 595 14.74 -53.61 -53.68
CA SER A 595 15.37 -54.76 -54.30
C SER A 595 14.44 -55.96 -54.35
N VAL A 596 14.61 -56.76 -55.38
CA VAL A 596 14.15 -58.14 -55.43
C VAL A 596 15.37 -59.01 -55.67
N GLU A 597 15.57 -59.99 -54.79
CA GLU A 597 16.66 -60.95 -54.85
C GLU A 597 16.69 -61.67 -56.21
N GLY A 598 17.85 -61.67 -56.86
CA GLY A 598 18.03 -62.16 -58.23
C GLY A 598 17.39 -61.33 -59.36
N LYS A 599 17.00 -60.06 -59.14
CA LYS A 599 16.43 -59.19 -60.20
C LYS A 599 16.92 -57.74 -60.29
N GLY A 600 17.39 -57.09 -59.20
CA GLY A 600 18.03 -55.76 -59.21
C GLY A 600 17.16 -54.54 -59.57
N LEU A 601 16.95 -53.60 -58.63
CA LEU A 601 16.23 -52.32 -58.85
C LEU A 601 16.45 -51.33 -57.68
N ARG A 602 16.70 -50.01 -57.88
CA ARG A 602 16.94 -49.03 -56.77
C ARG A 602 16.43 -47.59 -57.07
N SER A 603 15.91 -46.83 -56.07
CA SER A 603 15.30 -45.47 -56.24
C SER A 603 15.29 -44.58 -54.94
N ILE A 604 14.88 -43.28 -54.95
CA ILE A 604 15.33 -42.17 -54.00
C ILE A 604 14.34 -40.91 -53.89
N SER A 605 13.96 -40.33 -52.68
CA SER A 605 13.25 -38.97 -52.39
C SER A 605 12.55 -38.72 -50.95
N PRO A 606 12.30 -37.45 -50.39
CA PRO A 606 11.64 -37.08 -49.06
C PRO A 606 10.39 -36.10 -48.91
N CYS A 607 9.67 -36.05 -47.74
CA CYS A 607 8.78 -34.93 -47.17
C CYS A 607 8.28 -35.01 -45.65
N HIS A 608 7.22 -34.28 -45.15
CA HIS A 608 7.03 -33.55 -43.80
C HIS A 608 5.79 -33.83 -42.77
N THR A 609 5.37 -32.91 -41.83
CA THR A 609 4.69 -33.07 -40.43
C THR A 609 3.40 -32.21 -40.00
N ASN A 610 2.76 -32.27 -38.75
CA ASN A 610 1.86 -31.22 -37.99
C ASN A 610 1.13 -31.50 -36.54
N LEU A 611 0.16 -30.66 -35.99
CA LEU A 611 -0.19 -30.16 -34.54
C LEU A 611 -1.62 -30.32 -33.75
N MET A 612 -1.74 -30.01 -32.38
CA MET A 612 -2.76 -29.22 -31.48
C MET A 612 -3.99 -29.67 -30.48
N ARG A 613 -3.98 -29.37 -29.10
CA ARG A 613 -4.80 -28.39 -28.16
C ARG A 613 -6.22 -28.53 -27.33
N ARG A 614 -6.30 -28.31 -25.94
CA ARG A 614 -7.21 -27.41 -24.99
C ARG A 614 -8.56 -27.72 -24.11
N ARG A 615 -8.74 -27.16 -22.82
CA ARG A 615 -9.93 -26.44 -22.07
C ARG A 615 -10.45 -26.66 -20.52
N THR A 616 -11.62 -26.12 -19.98
CA THR A 616 -11.88 -25.52 -18.55
C THR A 616 -13.32 -25.49 -17.77
N PHE A 617 -13.44 -25.07 -16.42
CA PHE A 617 -14.55 -24.35 -15.55
C PHE A 617 -15.31 -25.06 -14.32
N GLY A 618 -16.04 -24.57 -13.22
CA GLY A 618 -16.23 -23.34 -12.30
C GLY A 618 -17.51 -23.16 -11.29
N MET A 619 -17.42 -22.56 -10.03
CA MET A 619 -18.39 -21.67 -9.16
C MET A 619 -19.38 -21.95 -7.88
N THR A 620 -19.52 -20.96 -6.92
CA THR A 620 -20.69 -20.44 -6.00
C THR A 620 -20.93 -20.63 -4.41
N THR A 621 -21.93 -19.91 -3.71
CA THR A 621 -22.09 -19.61 -2.19
C THR A 621 -23.53 -19.22 -1.58
N HIS A 622 -23.85 -19.16 -0.21
CA HIS A 622 -25.03 -18.39 0.45
C HIS A 622 -25.15 -18.07 2.04
N LYS A 623 -26.33 -17.64 2.66
CA LYS A 623 -26.53 -16.74 3.91
C LYS A 623 -27.83 -16.84 4.84
N LEU A 624 -27.88 -16.27 6.10
CA LEU A 624 -29.09 -15.59 6.78
C LEU A 624 -28.91 -14.84 8.18
N ARG A 625 -29.79 -13.84 8.55
CA ARG A 625 -30.49 -13.51 9.87
C ARG A 625 -30.71 -11.98 10.17
N ARG A 626 -31.84 -11.53 10.80
CA ARG A 626 -32.18 -10.09 11.13
C ARG A 626 -33.43 -9.88 12.03
N PHE A 627 -33.39 -9.22 13.22
CA PHE A 627 -34.64 -8.79 13.94
C PHE A 627 -34.63 -7.64 15.01
N ILE A 628 -33.50 -7.20 15.58
CA ILE A 628 -33.47 -6.44 16.88
C ILE A 628 -34.08 -5.01 16.89
N LEU A 629 -34.12 -4.29 15.76
CA LEU A 629 -34.27 -2.83 15.74
C LEU A 629 -35.59 -2.19 16.26
N PRO A 630 -36.80 -2.80 16.27
CA PRO A 630 -38.02 -2.05 16.52
C PRO A 630 -38.27 -1.68 17.99
N ILE A 631 -37.70 -2.43 18.95
CA ILE A 631 -37.98 -2.28 20.40
C ILE A 631 -37.36 -0.98 20.97
N LEU A 632 -36.25 -0.53 20.40
CA LEU A 632 -35.51 0.64 20.87
C LEU A 632 -36.22 1.98 20.57
N LEU A 633 -37.10 2.03 19.58
CA LEU A 633 -37.73 3.27 19.12
C LEU A 633 -38.87 3.75 20.03
N THR A 634 -39.61 2.83 20.65
CA THR A 634 -40.77 3.14 21.51
C THR A 634 -40.37 3.76 22.84
N ILE A 635 -39.18 3.42 23.35
CA ILE A 635 -38.64 3.95 24.61
C ILE A 635 -38.32 5.46 24.47
N LEU A 636 -37.77 5.87 23.33
CA LEU A 636 -37.31 7.25 23.09
C LEU A 636 -38.46 8.27 23.09
N ILE A 637 -39.61 7.91 22.51
CA ILE A 637 -40.79 8.78 22.42
C ILE A 637 -41.38 9.03 23.82
N LEU A 638 -41.41 7.99 24.65
CA LEU A 638 -41.94 8.04 26.03
C LEU A 638 -41.09 8.98 26.91
N LEU A 639 -39.77 8.96 26.73
CA LEU A 639 -38.83 9.86 27.42
C LEU A 639 -39.09 11.34 27.09
N SER A 640 -39.44 11.65 25.83
CA SER A 640 -39.68 13.03 25.37
C SER A 640 -40.90 13.69 26.05
N VAL A 641 -41.96 12.92 26.28
CA VAL A 641 -43.20 13.44 26.92
C VAL A 641 -42.95 13.75 28.40
N VAL A 642 -42.21 12.88 29.09
CA VAL A 642 -41.81 13.11 30.50
C VAL A 642 -40.96 14.37 30.64
N LEU A 643 -40.05 14.63 29.68
CA LEU A 643 -39.21 15.82 29.69
C LEU A 643 -40.02 17.12 29.49
N SER A 644 -40.98 17.13 28.55
CA SER A 644 -41.85 18.30 28.32
C SER A 644 -42.74 18.58 29.56
N MET A 645 -43.23 17.53 30.23
CA MET A 645 -43.99 17.66 31.49
C MET A 645 -43.14 18.22 32.65
N TYR A 646 -41.85 17.87 32.74
CA TYR A 646 -40.95 18.37 33.78
C TYR A 646 -40.68 19.88 33.67
N ILE A 647 -40.56 20.41 32.44
CA ILE A 647 -40.34 21.84 32.17
C ILE A 647 -41.52 22.70 32.68
N TRP A 648 -42.75 22.15 32.65
CA TRP A 648 -43.97 22.86 33.07
C TRP A 648 -44.08 23.07 34.60
N LEU A 649 -43.31 22.31 35.40
CA LEU A 649 -43.54 22.19 36.85
C LEU A 649 -42.54 22.94 37.75
N ASN A 650 -41.43 23.49 37.23
CA ASN A 650 -40.40 24.10 38.08
C ASN A 650 -39.70 25.32 37.44
N PRO A 651 -40.28 26.54 37.54
CA PRO A 651 -39.84 27.71 36.76
C PRO A 651 -38.63 28.49 37.31
N SER A 652 -37.98 28.04 38.40
CA SER A 652 -37.07 28.88 39.22
C SER A 652 -35.60 28.44 39.23
N ARG A 653 -35.15 27.73 38.17
CA ARG A 653 -33.72 27.55 37.83
C ARG A 653 -33.56 27.75 36.32
N TYR A 654 -32.30 27.87 35.85
CA TYR A 654 -31.90 28.12 34.46
C TYR A 654 -32.05 29.56 33.93
N GLU A 655 -31.39 30.52 34.60
CA GLU A 655 -30.46 31.38 33.86
C GLU A 655 -29.12 30.65 33.80
N HIS A 656 -28.71 30.15 32.63
CA HIS A 656 -27.36 29.66 32.31
C HIS A 656 -27.14 29.77 30.80
N GLU A 657 -25.94 30.12 30.36
CA GLU A 657 -25.61 30.26 28.95
C GLU A 657 -25.62 28.92 28.20
N SER A 658 -26.18 28.90 26.98
CA SER A 658 -26.27 27.70 26.16
C SER A 658 -24.94 27.39 25.46
N LYS A 659 -24.07 26.60 26.09
CA LYS A 659 -22.93 25.98 25.41
C LYS A 659 -23.40 24.77 24.59
N VAL A 660 -22.98 24.71 23.32
CA VAL A 660 -23.37 23.65 22.39
C VAL A 660 -22.41 22.46 22.51
N SER A 661 -22.86 21.35 23.09
CA SER A 661 -22.09 20.11 23.17
C SER A 661 -21.97 19.45 21.79
N THR A 662 -20.75 19.42 21.22
CA THR A 662 -20.46 18.61 20.03
C THR A 662 -19.86 17.27 20.43
N THR A 663 -20.36 16.17 19.87
CA THR A 663 -20.02 14.81 20.32
C THR A 663 -18.54 14.47 20.05
N SER A 664 -17.78 14.17 21.10
CA SER A 664 -16.40 13.71 21.02
C SER A 664 -16.31 12.27 20.50
N SER A 665 -16.00 12.12 19.21
CA SER A 665 -15.71 10.83 18.60
C SER A 665 -14.31 10.34 19.00
N ASN A 666 -14.25 9.43 19.99
CA ASN A 666 -13.01 8.78 20.42
C ASN A 666 -12.46 7.82 19.35
N SER A 667 -11.78 8.36 18.34
CA SER A 667 -10.89 7.62 17.46
C SER A 667 -9.64 7.18 18.22
N SER A 668 -9.46 5.87 18.38
CA SER A 668 -8.29 5.30 19.08
C SER A 668 -7.03 5.39 18.20
N LEU A 669 -6.40 6.58 18.18
CA LEU A 669 -5.03 6.71 17.67
C LEU A 669 -4.07 5.91 18.56
N THR A 670 -3.23 5.10 17.94
CA THR A 670 -2.17 4.34 18.62
C THR A 670 -1.06 5.28 19.09
N THR A 671 -1.15 5.72 20.35
CA THR A 671 -0.16 6.62 20.95
C THR A 671 1.20 5.95 21.10
N ARG A 672 2.19 6.46 20.37
CA ARG A 672 3.61 6.13 20.56
C ARG A 672 4.06 6.52 21.96
N THR A 673 4.87 5.69 22.60
CA THR A 673 5.41 5.97 23.94
C THR A 673 6.65 6.87 23.87
N ILE A 674 7.04 7.45 25.02
CA ILE A 674 8.21 8.34 25.10
C ILE A 674 9.52 7.65 24.68
N ASP A 675 9.60 6.31 24.83
CA ASP A 675 10.73 5.48 24.40
C ASP A 675 10.74 5.09 22.91
N ASP A 676 9.78 5.60 22.11
CA ASP A 676 9.86 5.63 20.64
C ASP A 676 10.30 7.02 20.11
N ILE A 677 9.96 8.12 20.81
CA ILE A 677 10.22 9.50 20.35
C ILE A 677 11.65 9.97 20.62
N TYR A 678 12.21 9.63 21.79
CA TYR A 678 13.56 10.01 22.22
C TYR A 678 14.59 8.89 21.99
N LEU A 679 14.52 8.27 20.81
CA LEU A 679 15.52 7.32 20.34
C LEU A 679 16.63 8.05 19.54
N PRO A 680 17.81 7.42 19.38
CA PRO A 680 18.75 7.85 18.34
C PRO A 680 18.07 7.75 16.97
N THR A 681 18.55 8.52 16.00
CA THR A 681 18.03 8.51 14.62
C THR A 681 18.92 7.71 13.68
N GLN A 682 20.23 7.62 13.96
CA GLN A 682 21.24 7.02 13.07
C GLN A 682 22.22 6.11 13.82
N LEU A 683 22.79 5.15 13.09
CA LEU A 683 23.81 4.21 13.56
C LEU A 683 25.04 4.27 12.66
N ILE A 684 26.18 4.70 13.20
CA ILE A 684 27.47 4.71 12.51
C ILE A 684 28.35 3.57 13.04
N HIS A 685 29.21 3.01 12.20
CA HIS A 685 30.20 2.02 12.55
C HIS A 685 31.59 2.44 12.09
N THR A 686 32.55 2.50 13.01
CA THR A 686 33.97 2.68 12.75
C THR A 686 34.63 1.30 12.69
N ASN A 687 35.29 0.96 11.59
CA ASN A 687 36.02 -0.32 11.46
C ASN A 687 37.43 -0.26 12.10
N SER A 688 38.14 -1.38 12.10
CA SER A 688 39.52 -1.51 12.60
C SER A 688 40.54 -0.59 11.91
N GLN A 689 40.24 -0.11 10.71
CA GLN A 689 41.07 0.82 9.93
C GLN A 689 40.68 2.30 10.14
N GLY A 690 39.77 2.61 11.08
CA GLY A 690 39.26 3.95 11.33
C GLY A 690 38.25 4.46 10.30
N GLY A 691 37.89 3.64 9.30
CA GLY A 691 36.89 3.96 8.29
C GLY A 691 35.48 3.92 8.87
N GLN A 692 34.79 5.06 8.82
CA GLN A 692 33.41 5.20 9.30
C GLN A 692 32.37 4.95 8.21
N SER A 693 31.23 4.40 8.59
CA SER A 693 30.08 4.24 7.71
C SER A 693 28.75 4.30 8.47
N LEU A 694 27.80 5.08 7.95
CA LEU A 694 26.41 5.07 8.37
C LEU A 694 25.75 3.77 7.87
N LEU A 695 25.03 3.08 8.75
CA LEU A 695 24.43 1.77 8.52
C LEU A 695 22.91 1.87 8.35
N ILE A 696 22.38 1.32 7.26
CA ILE A 696 20.97 1.36 6.89
C ILE A 696 20.53 -0.05 6.44
N ASN A 697 19.32 -0.48 6.78
CA ASN A 697 18.77 -1.80 6.41
C ASN A 697 17.29 -1.65 6.05
N LYS A 698 16.94 -1.96 4.79
CA LYS A 698 15.58 -1.77 4.23
C LYS A 698 14.47 -2.53 4.95
N ASN A 699 14.81 -3.56 5.72
CA ASN A 699 13.84 -4.51 6.29
C ASN A 699 13.68 -4.33 7.81
N VAL A 700 14.67 -3.75 8.50
CA VAL A 700 14.70 -3.65 9.98
C VAL A 700 15.45 -2.39 10.41
N SER A 701 14.82 -1.55 11.24
CA SER A 701 15.49 -0.42 11.91
C SER A 701 16.64 -0.91 12.81
N LEU A 702 17.87 -0.72 12.35
CA LEU A 702 19.09 -1.09 13.08
C LEU A 702 19.19 -0.34 14.42
N VAL A 703 18.77 0.92 14.45
CA VAL A 703 18.79 1.74 15.68
C VAL A 703 17.80 1.20 16.72
N SER A 704 16.61 0.75 16.29
CA SER A 704 15.64 0.10 17.19
C SER A 704 16.19 -1.21 17.76
N GLN A 705 16.88 -2.01 16.94
CA GLN A 705 17.54 -3.25 17.37
C GLN A 705 18.65 -3.01 18.40
N PHE A 706 19.53 -2.03 18.16
CA PHE A 706 20.55 -1.63 19.13
C PHE A 706 19.94 -1.09 20.43
N SER A 707 18.88 -0.28 20.33
CA SER A 707 18.17 0.27 21.48
C SER A 707 17.48 -0.81 22.32
N GLU A 708 16.99 -1.88 21.69
CA GLU A 708 16.48 -3.06 22.37
C GLU A 708 17.59 -3.85 23.10
N GLN A 709 18.82 -3.91 22.58
CA GLN A 709 19.93 -4.52 23.32
C GLN A 709 20.40 -3.62 24.49
N LEU A 710 20.43 -2.29 24.32
CA LEU A 710 20.71 -1.34 25.41
C LEU A 710 19.68 -1.46 26.55
N ARG A 711 18.40 -1.71 26.24
CA ARG A 711 17.34 -2.04 27.23
C ARG A 711 17.58 -3.37 27.97
N LYS A 712 18.49 -4.23 27.50
CA LYS A 712 18.83 -5.54 28.11
C LYS A 712 20.19 -5.55 28.83
N TRP A 713 21.03 -4.53 28.64
CA TRP A 713 22.33 -4.43 29.31
C TRP A 713 22.20 -3.67 30.63
N ASP A 714 22.15 -4.39 31.74
CA ASP A 714 22.12 -3.87 33.13
C ASP A 714 23.26 -2.87 33.41
N ALA A 715 22.93 -1.57 33.47
CA ALA A 715 23.89 -0.49 33.66
C ALA A 715 24.08 -0.17 35.15
N ARG A 716 25.29 -0.46 35.66
CA ARG A 716 25.61 -0.46 37.09
C ARG A 716 26.01 0.90 37.65
N SER A 717 26.78 1.67 36.89
CA SER A 717 27.32 2.96 37.34
C SER A 717 27.73 3.84 36.17
N ILE A 718 27.69 5.16 36.40
CA ILE A 718 28.14 6.19 35.46
C ILE A 718 29.17 7.09 36.13
N SER A 719 30.28 7.36 35.43
CA SER A 719 31.38 8.22 35.89
C SER A 719 31.84 9.17 34.79
N LYS A 720 31.96 10.45 35.11
CA LYS A 720 32.59 11.43 34.20
C LYS A 720 34.07 11.09 34.01
N VAL A 721 34.50 10.94 32.76
CA VAL A 721 35.92 10.71 32.44
C VAL A 721 36.68 12.03 32.62
N ARG A 722 37.88 11.98 33.20
CA ARG A 722 38.71 13.17 33.42
C ARG A 722 39.39 13.60 32.12
N ILE A 723 38.68 14.40 31.33
CA ILE A 723 39.14 14.93 30.04
C ILE A 723 40.11 16.08 30.26
N THR A 724 41.26 16.01 29.59
CA THR A 724 42.29 17.05 29.61
C THR A 724 42.36 17.86 28.32
N SER A 725 41.66 17.44 27.25
CA SER A 725 41.52 18.21 26.00
C SER A 725 40.45 17.61 25.06
N ALA A 726 39.96 18.40 24.11
CA ALA A 726 39.08 17.94 23.02
C ALA A 726 39.69 16.81 22.16
N LYS A 727 41.02 16.58 22.24
CA LYS A 727 41.69 15.43 21.61
C LYS A 727 41.12 14.09 22.12
N SER A 728 40.80 14.00 23.41
CA SER A 728 40.20 12.79 24.00
C SER A 728 38.78 12.53 23.50
N TYR A 729 38.01 13.58 23.25
CA TYR A 729 36.67 13.51 22.66
C TYR A 729 36.74 12.96 21.22
N ARG A 730 37.56 13.59 20.36
CA ARG A 730 37.78 13.15 18.97
C ARG A 730 38.31 11.72 18.89
N ALA A 731 39.20 11.31 19.80
CA ALA A 731 39.77 9.97 19.84
C ALA A 731 38.73 8.88 20.17
N LEU A 732 37.70 9.21 20.96
CA LEU A 732 36.63 8.27 21.31
C LEU A 732 35.51 8.25 20.27
N LEU A 733 35.17 9.41 19.70
CA LEU A 733 34.22 9.54 18.58
C LEU A 733 34.69 8.80 17.32
N ASN A 734 36.00 8.82 17.06
CA ASN A 734 36.64 8.14 15.93
C ASN A 734 37.40 6.86 16.36
N GLY A 735 37.03 6.27 17.50
CA GLY A 735 37.64 5.04 18.01
C GLY A 735 37.34 3.84 17.11
N THR A 736 38.37 3.05 16.80
CA THR A 736 38.27 1.86 15.94
C THR A 736 37.41 0.76 16.56
N ASP A 737 36.82 -0.08 15.70
CA ASP A 737 35.90 -1.17 16.05
C ASP A 737 34.83 -0.75 17.06
N SER A 738 34.02 0.23 16.66
CA SER A 738 32.97 0.81 17.49
C SER A 738 31.67 1.06 16.70
N TYR A 739 30.56 1.03 17.41
CA TYR A 739 29.25 1.50 16.92
C TYR A 739 28.88 2.79 17.66
N VAL A 740 28.44 3.81 16.93
CA VAL A 740 27.99 5.09 17.49
C VAL A 740 26.50 5.26 17.19
N LEU A 741 25.70 5.34 18.23
CA LEU A 741 24.31 5.76 18.14
C LEU A 741 24.24 7.27 18.21
N ASN A 742 23.61 7.87 17.21
CA ASN A 742 23.56 9.30 16.99
C ASN A 742 22.15 9.82 17.24
N PHE A 743 21.97 10.68 18.25
CA PHE A 743 20.77 11.50 18.40
C PHE A 743 20.88 12.74 17.51
N PRO A 744 19.79 13.38 17.06
CA PRO A 744 19.93 14.62 16.30
C PRO A 744 20.41 15.77 17.17
N ASP A 745 20.14 15.72 18.48
CA ASP A 745 20.52 16.73 19.47
C ASP A 745 20.72 16.09 20.87
N SER A 746 21.15 16.88 21.85
CA SER A 746 21.31 16.57 23.27
C SER A 746 20.06 15.93 23.91
N ILE A 747 20.28 14.90 24.75
CA ILE A 747 19.33 14.40 25.75
C ILE A 747 20.03 14.15 27.10
N THR A 748 19.27 14.13 28.21
CA THR A 748 19.84 13.93 29.56
C THR A 748 19.99 12.45 29.94
N VAL A 749 20.88 12.14 30.89
CA VAL A 749 20.99 10.80 31.52
C VAL A 749 19.67 10.38 32.20
N SER A 750 18.89 11.33 32.74
CA SER A 750 17.55 11.03 33.29
C SER A 750 16.51 10.73 32.20
N MET A 751 16.68 11.26 30.97
CA MET A 751 15.91 10.83 29.80
C MET A 751 16.37 9.44 29.33
N PHE A 752 17.67 9.17 29.25
CA PHE A 752 18.22 7.83 28.96
C PHE A 752 17.65 6.76 29.90
N ASN A 753 17.64 7.02 31.21
CA ASN A 753 17.01 6.14 32.20
C ASN A 753 15.52 5.87 31.89
N THR A 754 14.80 6.88 31.40
CA THR A 754 13.37 6.77 31.03
C THR A 754 13.18 5.93 29.75
N VAL A 755 13.95 6.22 28.70
CA VAL A 755 13.85 5.58 27.37
C VAL A 755 14.35 4.13 27.40
N PHE A 756 15.53 3.92 27.97
CA PHE A 756 16.21 2.63 27.98
C PHE A 756 15.91 1.80 29.23
N LYS A 757 15.03 2.27 30.12
CA LYS A 757 14.56 1.57 31.32
C LYS A 757 15.74 1.19 32.25
N GLN A 758 16.61 2.18 32.48
CA GLN A 758 17.85 2.08 33.25
C GLN A 758 17.79 2.95 34.51
N HIS A 759 18.69 2.70 35.47
CA HIS A 759 18.64 3.29 36.82
C HIS A 759 19.95 3.97 37.24
N LEU A 760 20.58 4.72 36.32
CA LEU A 760 21.79 5.50 36.63
C LEU A 760 21.48 6.64 37.61
N SER A 761 22.07 6.58 38.81
CA SER A 761 21.81 7.50 39.92
C SER A 761 22.57 8.84 39.82
N ASN A 762 23.82 8.79 39.37
CA ASN A 762 24.69 9.96 39.22
C ASN A 762 24.49 10.65 37.86
N PHE A 763 24.93 11.91 37.75
CA PHE A 763 24.93 12.69 36.50
C PHE A 763 23.58 12.81 35.78
N ARG A 764 22.45 12.68 36.51
CA ARG A 764 21.09 12.63 35.94
C ARG A 764 20.71 13.84 35.07
N SER A 765 21.20 15.02 35.41
CA SER A 765 20.98 16.25 34.63
C SER A 765 22.01 16.48 33.53
N SER A 766 23.11 15.70 33.49
CA SER A 766 24.11 15.80 32.43
C SER A 766 23.52 15.36 31.10
N GLU A 767 23.93 16.07 30.06
CA GLU A 767 23.48 15.93 28.68
C GLU A 767 24.48 15.12 27.84
N PHE A 768 24.00 14.47 26.80
CA PHE A 768 24.83 13.80 25.79
C PHE A 768 24.06 13.69 24.46
N SER A 769 24.80 13.66 23.35
CA SER A 769 24.28 13.60 21.97
C SER A 769 24.65 12.30 21.24
N ARG A 770 25.64 11.55 21.73
CA ARG A 770 26.10 10.26 21.16
C ARG A 770 26.25 9.18 22.22
N ILE A 771 26.00 7.92 21.85
CA ILE A 771 26.41 6.74 22.65
C ILE A 771 27.42 5.94 21.82
N VAL A 772 28.66 5.88 22.28
CA VAL A 772 29.74 5.06 21.70
C VAL A 772 29.76 3.69 22.37
N ILE A 773 29.68 2.65 21.55
CA ILE A 773 29.64 1.24 21.93
C ILE A 773 30.85 0.55 21.28
N PRO A 774 31.98 0.41 21.98
CA PRO A 774 33.12 -0.38 21.48
C PRO A 774 32.70 -1.84 21.27
N VAL A 775 33.30 -2.51 20.29
CA VAL A 775 33.09 -3.95 20.05
C VAL A 775 33.91 -4.80 21.04
N ASN A 776 35.15 -4.37 21.32
CA ASN A 776 36.13 -5.17 22.06
C ASN A 776 35.99 -5.02 23.59
N ASP A 777 35.62 -3.84 24.11
CA ASP A 777 35.25 -3.68 25.52
C ASP A 777 33.86 -4.30 25.76
N THR A 778 33.74 -5.30 26.63
CA THR A 778 32.48 -5.99 26.96
C THR A 778 31.76 -5.44 28.20
N ASN A 779 32.33 -4.44 28.87
CA ASN A 779 31.89 -3.90 30.15
C ASN A 779 31.53 -2.41 30.12
N HIS A 780 31.92 -1.64 29.10
CA HIS A 780 31.61 -0.21 29.00
C HIS A 780 30.87 0.20 27.71
N ILE A 781 30.11 1.28 27.84
CA ILE A 781 29.69 2.18 26.77
C ILE A 781 29.97 3.62 27.24
N TYR A 782 30.07 4.57 26.31
CA TYR A 782 30.39 5.96 26.63
C TYR A 782 29.32 6.89 26.09
N PHE A 783 28.84 7.81 26.92
CA PHE A 783 28.01 8.93 26.49
C PHE A 783 28.89 10.13 26.21
N LEU A 784 28.69 10.78 25.06
CA LEU A 784 29.48 11.91 24.57
C LEU A 784 28.56 13.13 24.39
N ASN A 785 28.98 14.28 24.90
CA ASN A 785 28.33 15.58 24.74
C ASN A 785 29.15 16.45 23.78
N ASP A 786 28.58 16.86 22.65
CA ASP A 786 29.30 17.66 21.64
C ASP A 786 29.59 19.09 22.10
N ASP A 787 28.63 19.75 22.76
CA ASP A 787 28.70 21.19 23.08
C ASP A 787 29.74 21.47 24.18
N HIS A 788 29.74 20.61 25.21
CA HIS A 788 30.56 20.73 26.41
C HIS A 788 31.77 19.79 26.40
N HIS A 789 31.95 18.99 25.35
CA HIS A 789 33.03 18.01 25.19
C HIS A 789 33.11 16.94 26.30
N GLU A 790 32.00 16.68 27.00
CA GLU A 790 31.98 15.75 28.12
C GLU A 790 31.88 14.30 27.67
N ILE A 791 32.52 13.40 28.43
CA ILE A 791 32.48 11.95 28.23
C ILE A 791 32.11 11.33 29.57
N TYR A 792 31.09 10.48 29.55
CA TYR A 792 30.67 9.69 30.71
C TYR A 792 30.83 8.20 30.39
N SER A 793 31.67 7.51 31.14
CA SER A 793 31.78 6.05 31.07
C SER A 793 30.62 5.42 31.85
N VAL A 794 29.90 4.50 31.21
CA VAL A 794 28.83 3.71 31.82
C VAL A 794 29.26 2.26 31.89
N ARG A 795 29.39 1.74 33.12
CA ARG A 795 29.76 0.34 33.37
C ARG A 795 28.53 -0.54 33.34
N LEU A 796 28.53 -1.54 32.48
CA LEU A 796 27.51 -2.56 32.29
C LEU A 796 27.89 -3.85 33.04
N LYS A 797 26.92 -4.68 33.39
CA LYS A 797 27.15 -6.01 33.98
C LYS A 797 27.76 -7.00 32.99
N LYS A 798 27.27 -7.00 31.73
CA LYS A 798 27.79 -7.77 30.59
C LYS A 798 27.14 -7.27 29.30
N LYS A 799 27.94 -6.76 28.36
CA LYS A 799 27.48 -6.42 26.99
C LYS A 799 27.55 -7.65 26.09
N SER A 800 26.64 -7.77 25.13
CA SER A 800 26.78 -8.73 24.03
C SER A 800 26.12 -8.23 22.76
N LEU A 801 26.85 -8.32 21.63
CA LEU A 801 26.39 -7.98 20.29
C LEU A 801 26.02 -9.23 19.46
N SER A 802 25.96 -10.42 20.09
CA SER A 802 25.76 -11.71 19.42
C SER A 802 24.43 -11.80 18.66
N SER A 803 23.36 -11.28 19.26
CA SER A 803 22.02 -11.11 18.66
C SER A 803 22.04 -10.27 17.39
N LEU A 804 22.82 -9.18 17.39
CA LEU A 804 22.89 -8.23 16.28
C LEU A 804 23.71 -8.74 15.08
N LYS A 805 24.58 -9.75 15.25
CA LYS A 805 25.40 -10.32 14.16
C LYS A 805 24.57 -10.75 12.94
N LYS A 806 23.36 -11.31 13.16
CA LYS A 806 22.46 -11.74 12.07
C LYS A 806 21.86 -10.58 11.26
N VAL A 807 21.72 -9.41 11.88
CA VAL A 807 21.11 -8.21 11.29
C VAL A 807 22.17 -7.29 10.67
N LEU A 808 23.41 -7.36 11.17
CA LEU A 808 24.58 -6.60 10.72
C LEU A 808 25.38 -7.27 9.59
N ALA A 809 24.88 -8.39 9.06
CA ALA A 809 25.48 -9.11 7.95
C ALA A 809 25.56 -8.23 6.68
N VAL A 810 26.61 -8.43 5.87
CA VAL A 810 27.02 -7.51 4.80
C VAL A 810 25.99 -7.43 3.67
N ASP A 811 25.30 -8.54 3.39
CA ASP A 811 24.19 -8.68 2.46
C ASP A 811 22.96 -7.82 2.84
N LYS A 812 22.77 -7.54 4.13
CA LYS A 812 21.55 -6.91 4.67
C LYS A 812 21.72 -5.44 5.06
N VAL A 813 22.95 -4.93 5.13
CA VAL A 813 23.24 -3.57 5.58
C VAL A 813 23.93 -2.75 4.49
N LYS A 814 23.20 -1.78 3.96
CA LYS A 814 23.77 -0.72 3.13
C LYS A 814 24.67 0.17 3.99
N ARG A 815 25.89 0.40 3.51
CA ARG A 815 26.91 1.21 4.18
C ARG A 815 27.16 2.48 3.37
N ILE A 816 26.88 3.65 3.94
CA ILE A 816 27.22 4.94 3.35
C ILE A 816 28.50 5.44 4.01
N ALA A 817 29.54 5.72 3.21
CA ALA A 817 30.79 6.27 3.72
C ALA A 817 30.56 7.68 4.28
N VAL A 818 30.88 7.86 5.56
CA VAL A 818 30.75 9.12 6.29
C VAL A 818 32.01 9.38 7.12
N LYS A 819 32.16 10.59 7.64
CA LYS A 819 33.19 10.95 8.60
C LYS A 819 32.59 11.88 9.65
N MET A 820 32.65 11.50 10.93
CA MET A 820 32.39 12.40 12.04
C MET A 820 33.51 13.43 12.11
N THR A 821 33.17 14.67 11.75
CA THR A 821 34.08 15.81 11.72
C THR A 821 33.72 16.76 12.85
N TYR A 822 34.74 17.34 13.48
CA TYR A 822 34.58 18.40 14.48
C TYR A 822 35.43 19.59 14.04
N GLU A 823 34.78 20.72 13.77
CA GLU A 823 35.36 21.99 13.33
C GLU A 823 34.55 23.13 13.97
N ASP A 824 35.20 24.26 14.28
CA ASP A 824 34.60 25.47 14.85
C ASP A 824 33.62 25.26 16.03
N ASN A 825 33.98 24.36 16.94
CA ASN A 825 33.19 23.97 18.11
C ASN A 825 31.83 23.33 17.80
N THR A 826 31.72 22.66 16.65
CA THR A 826 30.55 21.87 16.24
C THR A 826 30.97 20.48 15.75
N THR A 827 30.15 19.46 16.03
CA THR A 827 30.30 18.12 15.46
C THR A 827 29.26 17.91 14.36
N TYR A 828 29.68 17.45 13.19
CA TYR A 828 28.77 17.13 12.08
C TYR A 828 29.21 15.90 11.28
N ILE A 829 28.27 15.34 10.53
CA ILE A 829 28.50 14.17 9.66
C ILE A 829 28.89 14.68 8.27
N ASP A 830 30.17 14.55 7.94
CA ASP A 830 30.68 14.79 6.60
C ASP A 830 30.43 13.57 5.70
N TYR A 831 30.05 13.82 4.44
CA TYR A 831 29.80 12.85 3.38
C TYR A 831 30.87 13.01 2.30
N PRO A 832 32.09 12.45 2.49
CA PRO A 832 33.25 12.73 1.63
C PRO A 832 33.14 12.14 0.22
N LYS A 833 32.15 11.27 -0.04
CA LYS A 833 31.83 10.68 -1.35
C LYS A 833 30.38 11.02 -1.74
N GLN A 834 30.05 10.86 -3.02
CA GLN A 834 28.68 11.00 -3.48
C GLN A 834 27.75 9.99 -2.77
N VAL A 835 26.53 10.41 -2.46
CA VAL A 835 25.58 9.61 -1.66
C VAL A 835 24.36 9.25 -2.51
N THR A 836 24.19 7.97 -2.81
CA THR A 836 22.98 7.47 -3.50
C THR A 836 21.90 7.12 -2.49
N MET A 837 20.82 7.89 -2.45
CA MET A 837 19.63 7.65 -1.61
C MET A 837 18.49 7.06 -2.43
N GLN A 838 17.41 6.62 -1.78
CA GLN A 838 16.21 6.14 -2.47
C GLN A 838 15.18 7.27 -2.55
N HIS A 839 14.28 7.20 -3.53
CA HIS A 839 13.10 8.06 -3.57
C HIS A 839 11.90 7.32 -2.96
N TYR A 840 11.13 8.00 -2.11
CA TYR A 840 9.97 7.44 -1.44
C TYR A 840 8.73 8.29 -1.70
N SER A 841 7.58 7.65 -1.88
CA SER A 841 6.28 8.32 -1.90
C SER A 841 5.46 7.85 -0.70
N TYR A 842 4.64 8.73 -0.11
CA TYR A 842 3.80 8.45 1.05
C TYR A 842 2.38 8.99 0.85
N LEU A 843 1.38 8.29 1.39
CA LEU A 843 0.03 8.84 1.55
C LEU A 843 0.05 9.94 2.62
N MET A 844 -0.52 11.08 2.26
CA MET A 844 -0.69 12.23 3.14
C MET A 844 -2.14 12.31 3.62
N SER A 845 -2.33 12.39 4.93
CA SER A 845 -3.63 12.70 5.56
C SER A 845 -3.62 14.11 6.12
N LYS A 846 -4.76 14.81 6.04
CA LYS A 846 -4.96 16.13 6.65
C LYS A 846 -5.96 16.02 7.79
N ALA A 847 -5.54 16.31 9.02
CA ALA A 847 -6.42 16.36 10.18
C ALA A 847 -7.44 17.51 10.06
N ALA A 848 -8.64 17.31 10.59
CA ALA A 848 -9.67 18.34 10.61
C ALA A 848 -9.32 19.43 11.64
N ALA A 849 -9.30 20.69 11.22
CA ALA A 849 -9.02 21.82 12.10
C ALA A 849 -10.00 21.88 13.31
N SER A 850 -11.27 21.53 13.11
CA SER A 850 -12.28 21.45 14.16
C SER A 850 -12.04 20.31 15.17
N GLU A 851 -11.49 19.17 14.75
CA GLU A 851 -11.17 18.05 15.64
C GLU A 851 -10.04 18.46 16.62
N ILE A 852 -9.03 19.14 16.10
CA ILE A 852 -7.90 19.66 16.88
C ILE A 852 -8.34 20.87 17.73
N ALA A 853 -9.22 21.73 17.21
CA ALA A 853 -9.83 22.81 17.99
C ALA A 853 -10.52 22.24 19.24
N ASN A 854 -11.39 21.25 19.07
CA ASN A 854 -12.09 20.63 20.20
C ASN A 854 -11.11 20.01 21.22
N ARG A 855 -10.04 19.32 20.77
CA ARG A 855 -9.02 18.76 21.68
C ARG A 855 -8.24 19.81 22.49
N LEU A 856 -8.00 21.00 21.94
CA LEU A 856 -7.12 22.02 22.57
C LEU A 856 -7.89 23.15 23.28
N LEU A 857 -9.05 23.52 22.75
CA LEU A 857 -9.87 24.65 23.22
C LEU A 857 -11.10 24.21 24.03
N ASP A 858 -11.48 22.93 23.96
CA ASP A 858 -12.58 22.32 24.74
C ASP A 858 -12.16 20.99 25.40
N ALA A 859 -10.92 20.92 25.89
CA ALA A 859 -10.37 19.74 26.57
C ALA A 859 -11.22 19.28 27.79
N ASP A 860 -11.90 20.22 28.45
CA ASP A 860 -12.75 19.99 29.62
C ASP A 860 -14.24 19.77 29.28
N GLY A 861 -14.63 19.80 27.99
CA GLY A 861 -16.02 19.64 27.51
C GLY A 861 -17.00 20.73 27.97
N ASN A 862 -16.49 21.88 28.41
CA ASN A 862 -17.22 22.96 29.07
C ASN A 862 -16.99 24.34 28.41
N SER A 863 -16.42 24.38 27.20
CA SER A 863 -15.91 25.59 26.55
C SER A 863 -16.48 25.81 25.14
N THR A 864 -17.08 26.98 24.92
CA THR A 864 -17.56 27.41 23.60
C THR A 864 -16.41 27.93 22.75
N VAL A 865 -16.05 27.14 21.74
CA VAL A 865 -15.11 27.54 20.68
C VAL A 865 -15.81 28.48 19.70
N SER A 866 -15.43 29.74 19.68
CA SER A 866 -15.81 30.71 18.64
C SER A 866 -14.83 30.65 17.46
N VAL A 867 -15.31 30.83 16.22
CA VAL A 867 -14.49 30.71 15.00
C VAL A 867 -14.60 31.95 14.13
N HIS A 868 -13.46 32.58 13.85
CA HIS A 868 -13.34 33.80 13.05
C HIS A 868 -12.55 33.54 11.77
N ASN A 869 -13.15 33.80 10.60
CA ASN A 869 -12.45 33.66 9.31
C ASN A 869 -11.87 35.02 8.89
N ARG A 870 -10.55 35.08 8.62
CA ARG A 870 -9.83 36.30 8.22
C ARG A 870 -8.81 36.00 7.13
N SER A 871 -9.05 36.45 5.90
CA SER A 871 -8.07 36.50 4.79
C SER A 871 -7.26 35.22 4.54
N GLY A 872 -7.90 34.05 4.58
CA GLY A 872 -7.24 32.74 4.41
C GLY A 872 -6.70 32.10 5.69
N LYS A 873 -7.00 32.68 6.86
CA LYS A 873 -6.77 32.08 8.18
C LYS A 873 -8.09 31.88 8.92
N GLN A 874 -8.13 30.85 9.76
CA GLN A 874 -9.25 30.55 10.66
C GLN A 874 -8.74 30.65 12.11
N GLU A 875 -9.31 31.57 12.90
CA GLU A 875 -8.94 31.85 14.28
C GLU A 875 -10.03 31.28 15.20
N TYR A 876 -9.74 30.13 15.82
CA TYR A 876 -10.57 29.46 16.81
C TYR A 876 -10.18 29.96 18.20
N THR A 877 -11.13 30.36 19.05
CA THR A 877 -10.85 30.92 20.38
C THR A 877 -11.86 30.48 21.44
N THR A 878 -11.35 30.13 22.63
CA THR A 878 -12.13 29.91 23.86
C THR A 878 -11.84 31.06 24.84
N GLY A 879 -12.79 31.98 24.95
CA GLY A 879 -12.66 33.20 25.75
C GLY A 879 -11.38 33.97 25.43
N SER A 880 -10.73 34.48 26.48
CA SER A 880 -9.47 35.24 26.38
C SER A 880 -8.20 34.38 26.55
N TYR A 881 -8.35 33.07 26.82
CA TYR A 881 -7.26 32.25 27.36
C TYR A 881 -6.65 31.24 26.38
N LYS A 882 -7.38 30.83 25.33
CA LYS A 882 -6.88 29.84 24.36
C LYS A 882 -7.22 30.25 22.93
N ARG A 883 -6.21 30.30 22.05
CA ARG A 883 -6.34 30.68 20.64
C ARG A 883 -5.61 29.71 19.73
N MET A 884 -6.31 29.16 18.73
CA MET A 884 -5.72 28.39 17.65
C MET A 884 -5.96 29.07 16.30
N THR A 885 -4.89 29.53 15.65
CA THR A 885 -4.92 30.09 14.29
C THR A 885 -4.46 29.04 13.28
N VAL A 886 -5.29 28.76 12.27
CA VAL A 886 -5.01 27.82 11.18
C VAL A 886 -4.79 28.59 9.89
N ASP A 887 -3.65 28.39 9.22
CA ASP A 887 -3.42 28.89 7.86
C ASP A 887 -4.00 27.89 6.85
N SER A 888 -5.03 28.28 6.10
CA SER A 888 -5.71 27.36 5.20
C SER A 888 -4.90 27.01 3.95
N LYS A 889 -3.91 27.83 3.57
CA LYS A 889 -3.05 27.63 2.40
C LYS A 889 -1.92 26.67 2.73
N LEU A 890 -1.15 26.97 3.78
CA LEU A 890 -0.03 26.15 4.23
C LEU A 890 -0.49 24.90 5.00
N GLY A 891 -1.73 24.89 5.49
CA GLY A 891 -2.25 23.81 6.34
C GLY A 891 -1.52 23.72 7.68
N THR A 892 -1.00 24.83 8.18
CA THR A 892 -0.28 24.91 9.46
C THR A 892 -1.18 25.46 10.56
N VAL A 893 -0.86 25.11 11.79
CA VAL A 893 -1.54 25.55 13.00
C VAL A 893 -0.54 26.30 13.89
N TYR A 894 -0.99 27.42 14.43
CA TYR A 894 -0.36 28.13 15.54
C TYR A 894 -1.34 28.21 16.70
N PHE A 895 -1.05 27.51 17.79
CA PHE A 895 -1.86 27.50 19.02
C PHE A 895 -1.12 28.21 20.16
N GLU A 896 -1.87 29.01 20.92
CA GLU A 896 -1.43 29.78 22.09
C GLU A 896 -2.37 29.47 23.26
N ASP A 897 -1.77 29.08 24.39
CA ASP A 897 -2.47 28.83 25.64
C ASP A 897 -1.93 29.75 26.74
N TYR A 898 -2.80 30.61 27.29
CA TYR A 898 -2.53 31.58 28.34
C TYR A 898 -3.13 31.15 29.70
N SER A 899 -3.55 29.88 29.85
CA SER A 899 -4.26 29.40 31.06
C SER A 899 -3.35 28.91 32.19
N ASP A 900 -2.06 28.63 31.95
CA ASP A 900 -1.10 28.29 33.01
C ASP A 900 -0.67 29.58 33.74
N SER A 901 -1.15 29.77 34.97
CA SER A 901 -0.87 30.96 35.78
C SER A 901 0.55 30.97 36.38
N GLY A 902 1.57 30.85 35.53
CA GLY A 902 2.97 31.14 35.83
C GLY A 902 3.67 30.17 36.78
N THR A 903 3.14 28.96 36.99
CA THR A 903 3.70 28.03 38.00
C THR A 903 4.99 27.34 37.55
N THR A 904 5.23 27.21 36.24
CA THR A 904 6.41 26.52 35.68
C THR A 904 7.63 27.42 35.49
N ARG A 905 8.22 27.94 36.58
CA ARG A 905 9.56 28.55 36.53
C ARG A 905 10.66 27.47 36.55
N ASN A 906 11.64 27.61 35.67
CA ASN A 906 12.89 26.83 35.62
C ASN A 906 12.71 25.29 35.67
N LEU A 907 11.85 24.74 34.80
CA LEU A 907 11.84 23.31 34.50
C LEU A 907 13.22 22.88 33.95
N SER A 908 13.81 21.81 34.49
CA SER A 908 15.01 21.20 33.90
C SER A 908 14.71 20.61 32.52
N LEU A 909 15.72 20.48 31.64
CA LEU A 909 15.55 19.94 30.28
C LEU A 909 14.77 18.60 30.27
N THR A 910 15.08 17.69 31.19
CA THR A 910 14.34 16.41 31.34
C THR A 910 12.83 16.62 31.54
N ASN A 911 12.44 17.62 32.34
CA ASN A 911 11.04 17.93 32.63
C ASN A 911 10.39 18.75 31.50
N GLN A 912 11.15 19.61 30.81
CA GLN A 912 10.69 20.31 29.61
C GLN A 912 10.37 19.31 28.48
N LEU A 913 11.30 18.39 28.18
CA LEU A 913 11.08 17.31 27.21
C LEU A 913 9.87 16.44 27.59
N LYS A 914 9.65 16.16 28.90
CA LYS A 914 8.47 15.41 29.37
C LYS A 914 7.16 16.19 29.30
N LYS A 915 7.10 17.48 29.68
CA LYS A 915 5.92 18.35 29.46
C LYS A 915 5.61 18.40 27.96
N SER A 916 6.63 18.66 27.14
CA SER A 916 6.52 18.71 25.68
C SER A 916 6.04 17.39 25.05
N PHE A 917 6.50 16.22 25.52
CA PHE A 917 6.00 14.93 25.02
C PHE A 917 4.52 14.72 25.35
N ASN A 918 4.11 15.01 26.59
CA ASN A 918 2.70 14.91 26.98
C ASN A 918 1.84 15.85 26.11
N LEU A 919 2.30 17.09 25.89
CA LEU A 919 1.66 18.04 25.01
C LEU A 919 1.61 17.59 23.53
N LEU A 920 2.67 16.96 23.02
CA LEU A 920 2.68 16.34 21.70
C LEU A 920 1.60 15.25 21.59
N THR A 921 1.41 14.42 22.62
CA THR A 921 0.33 13.42 22.62
C THR A 921 -1.08 14.03 22.65
N SER A 922 -1.29 15.20 23.30
CA SER A 922 -2.61 15.86 23.32
C SER A 922 -3.01 16.51 21.98
N LEU A 923 -2.06 16.81 21.10
CA LEU A 923 -2.36 17.29 19.74
C LEU A 923 -3.09 16.24 18.88
N GLY A 924 -2.91 14.94 19.18
CA GLY A 924 -3.50 13.84 18.40
C GLY A 924 -2.95 13.68 16.97
N VAL A 925 -1.81 14.31 16.65
CA VAL A 925 -1.10 14.16 15.36
C VAL A 925 -0.48 12.75 15.28
N PRO A 926 -0.54 12.03 14.13
CA PRO A 926 0.08 10.72 13.98
C PRO A 926 1.59 10.73 14.25
N MET A 927 2.06 9.90 15.18
CA MET A 927 3.42 9.97 15.75
C MET A 927 4.42 8.96 15.15
N ASP A 928 4.00 8.06 14.25
CA ASP A 928 4.80 6.89 13.86
C ASP A 928 6.19 7.22 13.31
N ASN A 929 6.28 8.24 12.46
CA ASN A 929 7.54 8.70 11.87
C ASN A 929 8.20 9.84 12.68
N ILE A 930 7.48 10.47 13.61
CA ILE A 930 7.95 11.65 14.36
C ILE A 930 8.96 11.25 15.44
N ARG A 931 10.10 11.94 15.51
CA ARG A 931 11.10 11.82 16.59
C ARG A 931 11.43 13.20 17.14
N TYR A 932 12.06 13.23 18.32
CA TYR A 932 12.76 14.42 18.80
C TYR A 932 13.82 14.85 17.77
N TYR A 933 13.84 16.13 17.40
CA TYR A 933 14.83 16.72 16.51
C TYR A 933 15.83 17.58 17.27
N GLY A 934 15.36 18.38 18.25
CA GLY A 934 16.23 19.15 19.13
C GLY A 934 15.52 20.11 20.08
N PHE A 935 16.30 20.83 20.88
CA PHE A 935 15.86 21.82 21.85
C PHE A 935 16.56 23.15 21.62
N ASP A 936 15.82 24.14 21.13
CA ASP A 936 16.31 25.51 21.02
C ASP A 936 16.19 26.21 22.38
N ALA A 937 17.31 26.30 23.08
CA ALA A 937 17.44 27.00 24.36
C ALA A 937 17.17 28.52 24.27
N THR A 938 17.26 29.14 23.09
CA THR A 938 17.04 30.59 22.92
C THR A 938 15.55 30.93 22.88
N SER A 939 14.73 30.09 22.26
CA SER A 939 13.27 30.19 22.29
C SER A 939 12.61 29.34 23.40
N ASN A 940 13.40 28.53 24.11
CA ASN A 940 12.94 27.49 25.03
C ASN A 940 11.89 26.57 24.38
N SER A 941 12.20 26.05 23.18
CA SER A 941 11.29 25.23 22.40
C SER A 941 11.86 23.87 22.00
N VAL A 942 11.01 22.85 22.10
CA VAL A 942 11.30 21.47 21.70
C VAL A 942 10.78 21.27 20.27
N ILE A 943 11.63 20.77 19.39
CA ILE A 943 11.35 20.52 17.98
C ILE A 943 11.23 19.02 17.75
N TYR A 944 10.17 18.62 17.05
CA TYR A 944 9.93 17.27 16.58
C TYR A 944 9.82 17.25 15.05
N ARG A 945 10.33 16.18 14.44
CA ARG A 945 10.41 16.03 12.98
C ARG A 945 10.22 14.57 12.59
N SER A 946 9.60 14.33 11.44
CA SER A 946 9.43 13.00 10.86
C SER A 946 10.75 12.49 10.27
N TYR A 947 10.99 11.19 10.36
CA TYR A 947 12.18 10.52 9.83
C TYR A 947 11.82 9.36 8.91
N VAL A 948 12.65 9.12 7.89
CA VAL A 948 12.62 7.92 7.02
C VAL A 948 14.05 7.39 6.84
N GLU A 949 14.26 6.08 7.04
CA GLU A 949 15.59 5.44 7.05
C GLU A 949 16.65 6.12 7.96
N GLY A 950 16.22 6.82 9.01
CA GLY A 950 17.10 7.59 9.90
C GLY A 950 17.51 8.98 9.39
N PHE A 951 16.91 9.45 8.29
CA PHE A 951 17.10 10.82 7.79
C PHE A 951 15.86 11.69 8.06
N PRO A 952 16.05 12.96 8.43
CA PRO A 952 14.96 13.90 8.68
C PRO A 952 14.18 14.24 7.40
N ILE A 953 12.87 14.42 7.56
CA ILE A 953 11.98 14.97 6.55
C ILE A 953 11.75 16.46 6.86
N PHE A 954 11.95 17.30 5.87
CA PHE A 954 11.66 18.72 5.95
C PHE A 954 10.37 19.00 5.16
N ASN A 955 9.35 19.38 5.92
CA ASN A 955 8.01 19.69 5.42
C ASN A 955 7.93 21.16 4.95
N GLN A 956 6.73 21.69 4.67
CA GLN A 956 6.50 23.09 4.26
C GLN A 956 6.76 24.11 5.39
N THR A 957 7.18 23.65 6.56
CA THR A 957 7.42 24.47 7.74
C THR A 957 8.91 24.45 8.08
N GLU A 958 9.52 25.62 8.19
CA GLU A 958 10.90 25.77 8.67
C GLU A 958 11.04 25.33 10.14
N ASN A 959 9.92 25.12 10.84
CA ASN A 959 9.86 24.86 12.28
C ASN A 959 9.92 23.39 12.69
N GLY A 960 9.70 22.44 11.78
CA GLY A 960 9.50 21.01 12.10
C GLY A 960 8.02 20.62 12.14
N ASP A 961 7.71 19.31 12.13
CA ASP A 961 6.31 18.83 12.11
C ASP A 961 5.52 19.29 13.33
N VAL A 962 6.17 19.37 14.49
CA VAL A 962 5.67 20.01 15.70
C VAL A 962 6.82 20.74 16.40
N ARG A 963 6.63 22.02 16.76
CA ARG A 963 7.48 22.77 17.69
C ARG A 963 6.63 23.24 18.88
N ILE A 964 7.07 22.94 20.10
CA ILE A 964 6.40 23.33 21.35
C ILE A 964 7.33 24.26 22.12
N GLN A 965 6.99 25.54 22.18
CA GLN A 965 7.65 26.58 22.97
C GLN A 965 6.96 26.70 24.33
N LEU A 966 7.71 26.53 25.41
CA LEU A 966 7.24 26.68 26.79
C LEU A 966 7.81 27.99 27.33
N THR A 967 7.01 29.06 27.50
CA THR A 967 7.57 30.34 28.00
C THR A 967 7.58 30.42 29.52
N SER A 968 8.53 31.19 30.07
CA SER A 968 8.62 31.50 31.51
C SER A 968 7.41 32.26 32.08
N ASN A 969 6.50 32.70 31.22
CA ASN A 969 5.42 33.63 31.54
C ASN A 969 4.04 32.96 31.57
N GLY A 970 3.97 31.62 31.47
CA GLY A 970 2.70 30.87 31.46
C GLY A 970 2.01 30.80 30.09
N LEU A 971 2.65 31.30 29.03
CA LEU A 971 2.20 31.15 27.66
C LEU A 971 2.89 29.94 27.02
N ASP A 972 2.14 28.87 26.78
CA ASP A 972 2.61 27.73 25.96
C ASP A 972 2.19 27.94 24.50
N ARG A 973 3.11 27.64 23.57
CA ARG A 973 2.98 27.91 22.13
C ARG A 973 3.31 26.68 21.29
N TYR A 974 2.49 26.43 20.28
CA TYR A 974 2.53 25.20 19.50
C TYR A 974 2.45 25.55 18.02
N TYR A 975 3.44 25.13 17.24
CA TYR A 975 3.48 25.30 15.78
C TYR A 975 3.49 23.89 15.17
N PHE A 976 2.51 23.54 14.34
CA PHE A 976 2.46 22.20 13.76
C PHE A 976 1.74 22.13 12.41
N SER A 977 1.95 21.01 11.71
CA SER A 977 1.27 20.70 10.44
C SER A 977 -0.07 19.99 10.68
N LEU A 978 -1.12 20.35 9.94
CA LEU A 978 -2.33 19.52 9.81
C LEU A 978 -2.10 18.29 8.94
N TYR A 979 -1.10 18.34 8.06
CA TYR A 979 -0.72 17.23 7.18
C TYR A 979 0.25 16.28 7.89
N SER A 980 0.00 14.98 7.75
CA SER A 980 0.83 13.90 8.31
C SER A 980 1.06 12.80 7.26
N LEU A 981 2.22 12.16 7.31
CA LEU A 981 2.57 11.03 6.45
C LEU A 981 2.12 9.72 7.11
N GLN A 982 1.33 8.92 6.39
CA GLN A 982 0.80 7.65 6.88
C GLN A 982 1.57 6.46 6.30
N VAL A 983 1.14 5.92 5.17
CA VAL A 983 1.63 4.66 4.59
C VAL A 983 2.52 4.95 3.37
N PRO A 984 3.69 4.31 3.22
CA PRO A 984 4.50 4.41 2.01
C PRO A 984 3.77 3.81 0.80
N VAL A 985 3.94 4.44 -0.36
CA VAL A 985 3.33 4.04 -1.65
C VAL A 985 4.42 3.47 -2.56
N PRO A 986 4.19 2.34 -3.26
CA PRO A 986 5.15 1.80 -4.22
C PRO A 986 5.51 2.80 -5.33
N THR A 987 6.80 3.09 -5.50
CA THR A 987 7.31 4.04 -6.49
C THR A 987 7.49 3.40 -7.87
N THR A 988 6.40 3.35 -8.64
CA THR A 988 6.41 2.91 -10.05
C THR A 988 7.01 3.97 -10.97
N GLY A 989 8.32 3.91 -11.23
CA GLY A 989 8.99 4.76 -12.21
C GLY A 989 10.52 4.68 -12.20
N GLN A 990 11.18 5.18 -13.26
CA GLN A 990 12.62 5.05 -13.50
C GLN A 990 13.56 5.79 -12.51
N LYS A 991 13.04 6.48 -11.49
CA LYS A 991 13.84 7.32 -10.56
C LYS A 991 13.81 6.83 -9.10
N GLN A 992 13.97 5.52 -8.89
CA GLN A 992 14.03 4.94 -7.55
C GLN A 992 15.27 5.34 -6.72
N ALA A 993 16.33 5.85 -7.36
CA ALA A 993 17.55 6.28 -6.71
C ALA A 993 18.00 7.68 -7.17
N VAL A 994 18.48 8.49 -6.22
CA VAL A 994 19.02 9.84 -6.47
C VAL A 994 20.44 9.90 -5.89
N THR A 995 21.42 10.27 -6.72
CA THR A 995 22.81 10.44 -6.29
C THR A 995 23.12 11.92 -6.04
N LEU A 996 23.43 12.23 -4.79
CA LEU A 996 23.77 13.57 -4.32
C LEU A 996 25.29 13.77 -4.31
N PRO A 997 25.78 15.02 -4.51
CA PRO A 997 27.20 15.36 -4.41
C PRO A 997 27.76 15.11 -2.99
N SER A 998 29.09 15.11 -2.83
CA SER A 998 29.70 15.14 -1.49
C SER A 998 29.40 16.46 -0.79
N SER A 999 29.32 16.45 0.55
CA SER A 999 29.19 17.64 1.40
C SER A 999 30.28 18.68 1.12
N THR A 1000 31.52 18.24 0.87
CA THR A 1000 32.63 19.11 0.46
C THR A 1000 32.33 19.85 -0.86
N SER A 1001 31.64 19.20 -1.80
CA SER A 1001 31.21 19.80 -3.06
C SER A 1001 30.02 20.74 -2.88
N VAL A 1002 29.10 20.42 -1.97
CA VAL A 1002 28.00 21.29 -1.54
C VAL A 1002 28.56 22.60 -0.98
N LEU A 1003 29.44 22.52 0.03
CA LEU A 1003 30.05 23.67 0.68
C LEU A 1003 30.87 24.53 -0.30
N LYS A 1004 31.67 23.90 -1.18
CA LYS A 1004 32.42 24.62 -2.23
C LYS A 1004 31.51 25.40 -3.18
N ARG A 1005 30.35 24.83 -3.56
CA ARG A 1005 29.37 25.50 -4.44
C ARG A 1005 28.60 26.62 -3.73
N LEU A 1006 28.28 26.46 -2.44
CA LEU A 1006 27.66 27.54 -1.64
C LEU A 1006 28.61 28.73 -1.49
N LYS A 1007 29.90 28.49 -1.24
CA LYS A 1007 30.94 29.55 -1.22
C LYS A 1007 31.06 30.25 -2.58
N ALA A 1008 31.03 29.49 -3.68
CA ALA A 1008 31.05 30.05 -5.03
C ALA A 1008 29.78 30.87 -5.38
N ALA A 1009 28.64 30.55 -4.76
CA ALA A 1009 27.40 31.32 -4.85
C ALA A 1009 27.33 32.51 -3.87
N GLY A 1010 28.44 32.86 -3.20
CA GLY A 1010 28.55 34.05 -2.34
C GLY A 1010 28.08 33.88 -0.88
N TYR A 1011 27.69 32.67 -0.46
CA TYR A 1011 27.32 32.41 0.94
C TYR A 1011 28.55 32.44 1.85
N LYS A 1012 28.48 33.23 2.93
CA LYS A 1012 29.57 33.39 3.90
C LYS A 1012 29.70 32.16 4.78
N ASP A 1013 30.92 31.64 4.88
CA ASP A 1013 31.28 30.44 5.66
C ASP A 1013 30.81 30.55 7.11
N SER A 1014 31.15 31.65 7.78
CA SER A 1014 30.76 31.95 9.17
C SER A 1014 29.27 32.22 9.41
N LYS A 1015 28.41 31.98 8.40
CA LYS A 1015 26.95 31.95 8.53
C LYS A 1015 26.32 30.60 8.17
N ILE A 1016 27.13 29.66 7.66
CA ILE A 1016 26.77 28.26 7.45
C ILE A 1016 27.08 27.52 8.75
N GLY A 1017 26.05 26.97 9.39
CA GLY A 1017 26.18 26.01 10.47
C GLY A 1017 26.16 24.58 9.92
N SER A 1018 25.39 23.71 10.58
CA SER A 1018 25.23 22.31 10.17
C SER A 1018 24.74 22.15 8.73
N ILE A 1019 25.37 21.24 7.99
CA ILE A 1019 24.85 20.68 6.74
C ILE A 1019 24.32 19.27 7.06
N GLU A 1020 23.03 19.05 6.86
CA GLU A 1020 22.37 17.77 7.15
C GLU A 1020 21.84 17.13 5.85
N LEU A 1021 21.90 15.81 5.77
CA LEU A 1021 21.34 15.05 4.65
C LEU A 1021 19.91 14.63 5.01
N GLY A 1022 18.93 14.94 4.16
CA GLY A 1022 17.52 14.76 4.48
C GLY A 1022 16.63 14.58 3.26
N TYR A 1023 15.31 14.67 3.49
CA TYR A 1023 14.29 14.55 2.46
C TYR A 1023 13.45 15.84 2.38
N GLU A 1024 13.42 16.43 1.19
CA GLU A 1024 12.47 17.47 0.82
C GLU A 1024 11.15 16.81 0.42
N TRP A 1025 10.07 17.19 1.09
CA TRP A 1025 8.74 16.70 0.71
C TRP A 1025 8.16 17.52 -0.46
N SER A 1026 7.38 16.92 -1.33
CA SER A 1026 6.77 17.60 -2.49
C SER A 1026 5.45 16.95 -2.87
N GLN A 1027 4.48 17.71 -3.38
CA GLN A 1027 3.20 17.13 -3.78
C GLN A 1027 3.33 16.39 -5.11
N ASN A 1028 2.95 15.10 -5.12
CA ASN A 1028 3.07 14.24 -6.28
C ASN A 1028 2.20 14.79 -7.43
N LYS A 1029 2.79 14.92 -8.62
CA LYS A 1029 2.13 15.51 -9.80
C LYS A 1029 0.90 14.73 -10.27
N SER A 1030 0.83 13.44 -9.97
CA SER A 1030 -0.24 12.52 -10.38
C SER A 1030 -1.33 12.35 -9.31
N SER A 1031 -1.06 12.71 -8.04
CA SER A 1031 -2.05 12.58 -6.96
C SER A 1031 -1.83 13.59 -5.84
N LYS A 1032 -2.84 14.43 -5.58
CA LYS A 1032 -2.83 15.41 -4.47
C LYS A 1032 -2.78 14.78 -3.07
N LEU A 1033 -3.07 13.47 -2.95
CA LEU A 1033 -3.02 12.69 -1.71
C LEU A 1033 -1.67 11.99 -1.48
N VAL A 1034 -0.72 12.11 -2.43
CA VAL A 1034 0.61 11.51 -2.33
C VAL A 1034 1.66 12.62 -2.21
N ILE A 1035 2.62 12.40 -1.32
CA ILE A 1035 3.80 13.24 -1.11
C ILE A 1035 5.03 12.45 -1.54
N ASP A 1036 5.82 13.03 -2.43
CA ASP A 1036 7.08 12.51 -2.92
C ASP A 1036 8.24 13.11 -2.10
N LEU A 1037 9.01 12.25 -1.45
CA LEU A 1037 10.18 12.59 -0.63
C LEU A 1037 11.44 12.50 -1.50
N THR A 1038 12.00 13.66 -1.84
CA THR A 1038 13.21 13.78 -2.66
C THR A 1038 14.44 13.96 -1.77
N PRO A 1039 15.46 13.10 -1.87
CA PRO A 1039 16.74 13.31 -1.18
C PRO A 1039 17.37 14.66 -1.53
N THR A 1040 17.77 15.44 -0.53
CA THR A 1040 18.53 16.70 -0.71
C THR A 1040 19.40 17.00 0.51
N TYR A 1041 20.28 18.00 0.39
CA TYR A 1041 20.98 18.56 1.54
C TYR A 1041 20.21 19.76 2.09
N TYR A 1042 20.13 19.81 3.41
CA TYR A 1042 19.69 20.96 4.17
C TYR A 1042 20.89 21.67 4.78
N VAL A 1043 20.83 23.01 4.78
CA VAL A 1043 21.90 23.87 5.25
C VAL A 1043 21.31 24.82 6.28
N TYR A 1044 21.84 24.80 7.50
CA TYR A 1044 21.47 25.78 8.51
C TYR A 1044 22.22 27.08 8.20
N TYR A 1045 21.51 28.09 7.71
CA TYR A 1045 22.08 29.38 7.32
C TYR A 1045 21.39 30.53 8.07
N ASN A 1046 22.18 31.33 8.79
CA ASN A 1046 21.70 32.52 9.51
C ASN A 1046 20.46 32.25 10.40
N GLY A 1047 20.45 31.13 11.13
CA GLY A 1047 19.33 30.75 12.01
C GLY A 1047 18.13 30.07 11.33
N THR A 1048 18.21 29.79 10.02
CA THR A 1048 17.13 29.12 9.26
C THR A 1048 17.64 27.90 8.52
N TRP A 1049 16.89 26.80 8.50
CA TRP A 1049 17.18 25.65 7.64
C TRP A 1049 16.67 25.90 6.23
N ARG A 1050 17.54 25.77 5.23
CA ARG A 1050 17.22 25.96 3.80
C ARG A 1050 17.66 24.77 2.98
N THR A 1051 17.00 24.51 1.85
CA THR A 1051 17.48 23.49 0.91
C THR A 1051 18.72 24.00 0.17
N TYR A 1052 19.66 23.11 -0.09
CA TYR A 1052 20.79 23.36 -0.99
C TYR A 1052 20.32 23.79 -2.39
N THR A 1053 19.17 23.27 -2.83
CA THR A 1053 18.51 23.59 -4.10
C THR A 1053 17.96 25.02 -4.16
N SER A 1054 17.25 25.52 -3.13
CA SER A 1054 16.77 26.91 -3.12
C SER A 1054 17.93 27.91 -2.98
N MET A 1055 18.91 27.60 -2.12
CA MET A 1055 20.09 28.45 -1.94
C MET A 1055 20.89 28.67 -3.24
N LEU A 1056 20.95 27.68 -4.14
CA LEU A 1056 21.64 27.83 -5.43
C LEU A 1056 20.77 28.36 -6.58
N SER A 1057 19.44 28.30 -6.48
CA SER A 1057 18.52 28.82 -7.50
C SER A 1057 18.12 30.28 -7.29
N GLY A 1058 18.41 30.85 -6.11
CA GLY A 1058 18.12 32.26 -5.80
C GLY A 1058 16.63 32.56 -5.60
N SER A 1059 15.86 31.53 -5.23
CA SER A 1059 14.40 31.56 -4.99
C SER A 1059 14.06 31.56 -3.50
#